data_AF-A6GF98-F1
#
_entry.id   AF-A6GF98-F1
#
_cell.length_a   1.000
_cell.length_b   1.000
_cell.length_c   1.000
_cell.angle_alpha   90.00
_cell.angle_beta   90.00
_cell.angle_gamma   90.00
#
_symmetry.space_group_name_H-M   'P 1'
#
loop_
_entity.id
_entity.type
_entity.pdbx_description
1 polymer ?
#
loop_
_entity_poly.entity_id
_entity_poly.type
_entity_poly.pdbx_seq_one_letter_code
_entity_poly.pdbx_strand_id
1 'polypeptide(L)'
;MSMLELYVTAPRGAEDLLAAELEALGLAKVRARKGGVEARGTLEQAYRACLWSRVGSRVLAAVATLDAGDGDLLYASAQAIDWTTHLRRGASLAISSGGAVVGGEGGRARIDNSHFAALRVKDAIVDQLRERWGRRPNVDLDQPDLRLHLHLVGREGKLSVDLSGEGLHRRGYRVAPVAAPLRENLAAAVLLRAGWPSYLENTRAAGRSIGLVDPMCGSATLAIEAAWMAGDVAPGLGRDRWGFTGWAQDEPELWRGLVAEAEARREAGLAALTREKARLLAYDSEPRAVAAGIDCVRAAGLIEHVHVERRSLPAIEAPAPSEAEAALDSWRGLVVCNPPWGERLGERRELESLYAALGARLRDHFAGWEAAILTGDPGLGRHLGLHARRRNALQDGPIECQILRIRLDPATLERARGKDGETRKVGTKARPEVRERSEGGRAFANRLSKNAKKLRKWLRAHPEVSCYRLYDADIPEYAFAVDLYTDDGTGGIHAHVQEYAAPNTVDEKVARSRRGEALAVIREDLDLPRDRVHLKHRQRQKGRAQYERMGESGSTFCVAEGPARLWVNLEDYLDTGLFLDHRPLRLELSGEDSPAAGKRVLNLFCYTAAVSVHAALGGAKHTTSVDLSRTYLDWARRNFALNGLTVHGPEEGEEGRSANDRRGGRRGGTRRAAHQLVRADVLDWLRRQGSLRWDLIICDPPSFSNSKRMDDSLDIQRDHVELIRRCASLLSPGGALLFSTNKRRFRLDDDGLNGLSVEPHAHSVPRDFERRAKIHQAWWIQR
;
A
#
# COMPACT_ATOMS: atom_id res chain seq x y z
N MET A 1 -7.35 -40.12 19.08
CA MET A 1 -7.42 -38.73 18.60
C MET A 1 -8.16 -38.69 17.28
N SER A 2 -9.07 -37.74 17.09
CA SER A 2 -9.74 -37.54 15.80
C SER A 2 -8.72 -37.08 14.74
N MET A 3 -8.83 -37.62 13.53
CA MET A 3 -8.01 -37.17 12.40
C MET A 3 -8.74 -36.05 11.67
N LEU A 4 -8.09 -34.88 11.58
CA LEU A 4 -8.55 -33.73 10.82
C LEU A 4 -8.11 -33.83 9.37
N GLU A 5 -8.97 -33.42 8.45
CA GLU A 5 -8.55 -33.12 7.08
C GLU A 5 -8.07 -31.67 7.00
N LEU A 6 -6.84 -31.49 6.55
CA LEU A 6 -6.19 -30.19 6.48
C LEU A 6 -5.94 -29.79 5.03
N TYR A 7 -6.09 -28.50 4.76
CA TYR A 7 -5.58 -27.86 3.55
C TYR A 7 -4.73 -26.67 3.96
N VAL A 8 -3.44 -26.73 3.66
CA VAL A 8 -2.50 -25.64 3.95
C VAL A 8 -2.20 -24.89 2.67
N THR A 9 -2.59 -23.62 2.60
CA THR A 9 -2.37 -22.79 1.41
C THR A 9 -0.90 -22.38 1.29
N ALA A 10 -0.40 -22.17 0.07
CA ALA A 10 0.99 -21.77 -0.18
C ALA A 10 1.09 -20.72 -1.31
N PRO A 11 2.18 -19.94 -1.37
CA PRO A 11 2.56 -19.27 -2.61
C PRO A 11 2.71 -20.29 -3.74
N ARG A 12 2.29 -19.93 -4.96
CA ARG A 12 2.45 -20.83 -6.12
C ARG A 12 3.93 -21.05 -6.42
N GLY A 13 4.30 -22.28 -6.75
CA GLY A 13 5.68 -22.72 -6.97
C GLY A 13 6.40 -23.21 -5.70
N ALA A 14 5.73 -23.15 -4.54
CA ALA A 14 6.26 -23.59 -3.25
C ALA A 14 5.48 -24.77 -2.64
N GLU A 15 4.55 -25.38 -3.39
CA GLU A 15 3.67 -26.44 -2.88
C GLU A 15 4.43 -27.73 -2.54
N ASP A 16 5.49 -28.05 -3.28
CA ASP A 16 6.40 -29.16 -2.98
C ASP A 16 7.23 -28.91 -1.71
N LEU A 17 7.67 -27.66 -1.49
CA LEU A 17 8.37 -27.28 -0.26
C LEU A 17 7.45 -27.40 0.96
N LEU A 18 6.21 -26.91 0.83
CA LEU A 18 5.23 -27.04 1.89
C LEU A 18 4.88 -28.51 2.15
N ALA A 19 4.77 -29.34 1.12
CA ALA A 19 4.52 -30.77 1.29
C ALA A 19 5.62 -31.44 2.13
N ALA A 20 6.89 -31.20 1.77
CA ALA A 20 8.02 -31.72 2.54
C ALA A 20 8.03 -31.22 4.00
N GLU A 21 7.68 -29.95 4.23
CA GLU A 21 7.58 -29.37 5.57
C GLU A 21 6.47 -30.05 6.40
N LEU A 22 5.29 -30.29 5.83
CA LEU A 22 4.19 -30.94 6.52
C LEU A 22 4.47 -32.42 6.81
N GLU A 23 5.14 -33.13 5.90
CA GLU A 23 5.62 -34.49 6.14
C GLU A 23 6.62 -34.55 7.30
N ALA A 24 7.57 -33.60 7.34
CA ALA A 24 8.54 -33.48 8.43
C ALA A 24 7.87 -33.15 9.78
N LEU A 25 6.71 -32.49 9.77
CA LEU A 25 5.88 -32.24 10.95
C LEU A 25 4.97 -33.42 11.33
N GLY A 26 5.08 -34.55 10.62
CA GLY A 26 4.38 -35.80 10.92
C GLY A 26 2.97 -35.92 10.33
N LEU A 27 2.55 -35.01 9.46
CA LEU A 27 1.26 -35.11 8.80
C LEU A 27 1.27 -36.26 7.79
N ALA A 28 0.12 -36.92 7.63
CA ALA A 28 -0.07 -38.05 6.73
C ALA A 28 -0.86 -37.67 5.48
N LYS A 29 -0.80 -38.53 4.44
CA LYS A 29 -1.52 -38.35 3.16
C LYS A 29 -1.25 -36.98 2.53
N VAL A 30 -0.03 -36.49 2.64
CA VAL A 30 0.40 -35.19 2.13
C VAL A 30 0.37 -35.22 0.60
N ARG A 31 -0.37 -34.29 0.00
CA ARG A 31 -0.56 -34.21 -1.45
C ARG A 31 -0.54 -32.75 -1.90
N ALA A 32 0.49 -32.38 -2.66
CA ALA A 32 0.55 -31.08 -3.30
C ALA A 32 -0.61 -30.90 -4.30
N ARG A 33 -1.20 -29.71 -4.27
CA ARG A 33 -2.24 -29.22 -5.18
C ARG A 33 -1.83 -27.84 -5.67
N LYS A 34 -2.52 -27.31 -6.67
CA LYS A 34 -2.27 -25.93 -7.11
C LYS A 34 -2.65 -24.96 -5.99
N GLY A 35 -1.69 -24.20 -5.47
CA GLY A 35 -1.89 -23.19 -4.43
C GLY A 35 -1.95 -23.71 -2.99
N GLY A 36 -1.61 -24.97 -2.73
CA GLY A 36 -1.59 -25.52 -1.38
C GLY A 36 -1.34 -27.03 -1.32
N VAL A 37 -1.49 -27.58 -0.11
CA VAL A 37 -1.23 -28.99 0.18
C VAL A 37 -2.38 -29.56 1.00
N GLU A 38 -2.94 -30.67 0.54
CA GLU A 38 -3.87 -31.50 1.30
C GLU A 38 -3.09 -32.41 2.24
N ALA A 39 -3.53 -32.55 3.47
CA ALA A 39 -2.93 -33.46 4.44
C ALA A 39 -3.97 -33.95 5.46
N ARG A 40 -3.60 -34.94 6.28
CA ARG A 40 -4.38 -35.37 7.44
C ARG A 40 -3.51 -35.46 8.68
N GLY A 41 -4.04 -35.07 9.83
CA GLY A 41 -3.33 -35.15 11.08
C GLY A 41 -4.22 -34.96 12.30
N THR A 42 -3.66 -35.18 13.48
CA THR A 42 -4.33 -34.85 14.76
C THR A 42 -4.38 -33.33 14.98
N LEU A 43 -5.13 -32.88 15.98
CA LEU A 43 -5.13 -31.47 16.39
C LEU A 43 -3.73 -30.97 16.77
N GLU A 44 -2.93 -31.80 17.46
CA GLU A 44 -1.53 -31.48 17.78
C GLU A 44 -0.72 -31.21 16.50
N GLN A 45 -0.86 -32.06 15.48
CA GLN A 45 -0.14 -31.90 14.22
C GLN A 45 -0.63 -30.66 13.45
N ALA A 46 -1.91 -30.31 13.55
CA ALA A 46 -2.44 -29.07 13.00
C ALA A 46 -1.86 -27.84 13.71
N TYR A 47 -1.74 -27.87 15.05
CA TYR A 47 -1.06 -26.85 15.84
C TYR A 47 0.43 -26.76 15.51
N ARG A 48 1.13 -27.89 15.34
CA ARG A 48 2.51 -27.92 14.86
C ARG A 48 2.63 -27.27 13.49
N ALA A 49 1.73 -27.54 12.54
CA ALA A 49 1.71 -26.87 11.25
C ALA A 49 1.51 -25.35 11.38
N CYS A 50 0.61 -24.89 12.26
CA CYS A 50 0.43 -23.46 12.55
C CYS A 50 1.71 -22.83 13.09
N LEU A 51 2.36 -23.46 14.08
CA LEU A 51 3.52 -22.92 14.78
C LEU A 51 4.81 -22.97 13.96
N TRP A 52 5.03 -24.07 13.23
CA TRP A 52 6.30 -24.39 12.59
C TRP A 52 6.34 -24.15 11.08
N SER A 53 5.20 -23.99 10.41
CA SER A 53 5.20 -23.83 8.96
C SER A 53 5.79 -22.49 8.53
N ARG A 54 6.88 -22.54 7.75
CA ARG A 54 7.54 -21.35 7.19
C ARG A 54 6.99 -21.03 5.81
N VAL A 55 6.60 -22.01 5.02
CA VAL A 55 6.10 -21.80 3.65
C VAL A 55 4.58 -21.58 3.61
N GLY A 56 3.85 -22.18 4.56
CA GLY A 56 2.41 -22.11 4.65
C GLY A 56 1.89 -20.67 4.76
N SER A 57 0.72 -20.42 4.18
CA SER A 57 0.01 -19.15 4.25
C SER A 57 -1.16 -19.20 5.24
N ARG A 58 -1.94 -20.28 5.24
CA ARG A 58 -3.07 -20.55 6.16
C ARG A 58 -3.26 -22.05 6.31
N VAL A 59 -3.54 -22.52 7.51
CA VAL A 59 -3.89 -23.91 7.85
C VAL A 59 -5.39 -24.01 8.03
N LEU A 60 -6.07 -24.69 7.10
CA LEU A 60 -7.52 -24.84 7.09
C LEU A 60 -7.90 -26.25 7.51
N ALA A 61 -8.66 -26.40 8.60
CA ALA A 61 -9.20 -27.68 9.06
C ALA A 61 -10.64 -27.84 8.58
N ALA A 62 -10.89 -28.87 7.76
CA ALA A 62 -12.21 -29.08 7.16
C ALA A 62 -13.26 -29.40 8.23
N VAL A 63 -14.40 -28.71 8.13
CA VAL A 63 -15.60 -28.96 8.94
C VAL A 63 -16.55 -29.87 8.17
N ALA A 64 -16.88 -29.48 6.94
CA ALA A 64 -17.84 -30.19 6.09
C ALA A 64 -17.68 -29.79 4.63
N THR A 65 -18.24 -30.61 3.74
CA THR A 65 -18.53 -30.23 2.36
C THR A 65 -20.01 -29.92 2.25
N LEU A 66 -20.34 -28.72 1.76
CA LEU A 66 -21.69 -28.22 1.61
C LEU A 66 -22.16 -28.33 0.16
N ASP A 67 -23.46 -28.55 -0.04
CA ASP A 67 -24.07 -28.42 -1.37
C ASP A 67 -24.22 -26.92 -1.71
N ALA A 68 -23.41 -26.44 -2.65
CA ALA A 68 -23.39 -25.07 -3.12
C ALA A 68 -24.16 -24.89 -4.44
N GLY A 69 -25.14 -25.77 -4.70
CA GLY A 69 -25.96 -25.72 -5.91
C GLY A 69 -26.81 -24.45 -6.06
N ASP A 70 -27.35 -23.96 -4.96
CA ASP A 70 -28.01 -22.66 -4.85
C ASP A 70 -27.93 -22.17 -3.39
N GLY A 71 -28.41 -20.94 -3.16
CA GLY A 71 -28.34 -20.31 -1.83
C GLY A 71 -29.14 -21.01 -0.75
N ASP A 72 -30.17 -21.80 -1.09
CA ASP A 72 -31.02 -22.50 -0.12
C ASP A 72 -30.41 -23.84 0.28
N LEU A 73 -29.86 -24.57 -0.69
CA LEU A 73 -29.10 -25.79 -0.43
C LEU A 73 -27.84 -25.50 0.40
N LEU A 74 -27.16 -24.38 0.12
CA LEU A 74 -25.99 -23.96 0.88
C LEU A 74 -26.37 -23.64 2.33
N TYR A 75 -27.48 -22.92 2.52
CA TYR A 75 -28.03 -22.61 3.84
C TYR A 75 -28.41 -23.89 4.59
N ALA A 76 -29.19 -24.78 3.97
CA ALA A 76 -29.65 -26.03 4.59
C ALA A 76 -28.48 -26.96 4.97
N SER A 77 -27.48 -27.09 4.10
CA SER A 77 -26.27 -27.88 4.38
C SER A 77 -25.47 -27.29 5.54
N ALA A 78 -25.36 -25.96 5.64
CA ALA A 78 -24.70 -25.30 6.75
C ALA A 78 -25.50 -25.43 8.06
N GLN A 79 -26.83 -25.36 8.02
CA GLN A 79 -27.72 -25.54 9.18
C GLN A 79 -27.64 -26.98 9.75
N ALA A 80 -27.31 -27.98 8.95
CA ALA A 80 -27.18 -29.36 9.42
C ALA A 80 -25.98 -29.60 10.36
N ILE A 81 -25.00 -28.70 10.39
CA ILE A 81 -23.80 -28.80 11.23
C ILE A 81 -24.12 -28.29 12.64
N ASP A 82 -23.76 -29.03 13.70
CA ASP A 82 -23.94 -28.53 15.07
C ASP A 82 -22.89 -27.47 15.43
N TRP A 83 -23.22 -26.20 15.21
CA TRP A 83 -22.34 -25.07 15.45
C TRP A 83 -22.02 -24.84 16.93
N THR A 84 -22.78 -25.43 17.86
CA THR A 84 -22.45 -25.36 19.29
C THR A 84 -21.18 -26.13 19.65
N THR A 85 -20.78 -27.08 18.79
CA THR A 85 -19.51 -27.82 18.91
C THR A 85 -18.33 -27.11 18.24
N HIS A 86 -18.56 -25.97 17.58
CA HIS A 86 -17.53 -25.20 16.88
C HIS A 86 -17.35 -23.79 17.45
N LEU A 87 -18.41 -23.05 17.80
CA LEU A 87 -18.27 -21.70 18.34
C LEU A 87 -18.43 -21.70 19.87
N ARG A 88 -17.41 -21.24 20.61
CA ARG A 88 -17.53 -21.01 22.06
C ARG A 88 -18.59 -19.94 22.34
N ARG A 89 -19.39 -20.13 23.39
CA ARG A 89 -20.41 -19.14 23.77
C ARG A 89 -19.77 -17.77 24.06
N GLY A 90 -20.27 -16.73 23.40
CA GLY A 90 -19.76 -15.35 23.53
C GLY A 90 -18.65 -14.98 22.54
N ALA A 91 -18.06 -15.96 21.84
CA ALA A 91 -17.09 -15.73 20.79
C ALA A 91 -17.73 -15.11 19.54
N SER A 92 -16.94 -14.32 18.82
CA SER A 92 -17.28 -13.75 17.53
C SER A 92 -16.90 -14.67 16.37
N LEU A 93 -17.61 -14.57 15.23
CA LEU A 93 -17.29 -15.34 14.03
C LEU A 93 -17.22 -14.47 12.77
N ALA A 94 -16.45 -14.92 11.77
CA ALA A 94 -16.53 -14.41 10.41
C ALA A 94 -16.34 -15.52 9.39
N ILE A 95 -16.99 -15.37 8.24
CA ILE A 95 -16.85 -16.28 7.10
C ILE A 95 -16.26 -15.51 5.93
N SER A 96 -15.21 -16.10 5.36
CA SER A 96 -14.64 -15.69 4.08
C SER A 96 -14.89 -16.77 3.04
N SER A 97 -14.92 -16.40 1.76
CA SER A 97 -15.22 -17.31 0.67
C SER A 97 -14.36 -17.02 -0.55
N GLY A 98 -13.94 -18.05 -1.27
CA GLY A 98 -13.22 -17.92 -2.54
C GLY A 98 -13.31 -19.17 -3.39
N GLY A 99 -13.00 -19.06 -4.69
CA GLY A 99 -13.08 -20.18 -5.64
C GLY A 99 -13.81 -19.80 -6.93
N ALA A 100 -13.84 -20.73 -7.88
CA ALA A 100 -14.50 -20.55 -9.17
C ALA A 100 -15.89 -21.19 -9.13
N VAL A 101 -16.91 -20.36 -9.32
CA VAL A 101 -18.31 -20.79 -9.41
C VAL A 101 -18.59 -21.29 -10.82
N VAL A 102 -19.37 -22.36 -10.96
CA VAL A 102 -19.89 -22.83 -12.25
C VAL A 102 -21.20 -22.12 -12.58
N GLY A 103 -21.31 -21.62 -13.81
CA GLY A 103 -22.55 -21.04 -14.32
C GLY A 103 -23.66 -22.09 -14.44
N GLY A 104 -24.84 -21.81 -13.87
CA GLY A 104 -25.97 -22.72 -13.93
C GLY A 104 -26.74 -22.66 -15.26
N GLU A 105 -27.07 -23.83 -15.82
CA GLU A 105 -28.18 -24.03 -16.76
C GLU A 105 -29.51 -24.22 -15.99
N GLY A 106 -30.65 -23.81 -16.57
CA GLY A 106 -31.97 -24.25 -16.10
C GLY A 106 -32.69 -23.40 -15.03
N GLY A 107 -32.38 -22.11 -14.86
CA GLY A 107 -33.28 -21.17 -14.17
C GLY A 107 -33.33 -21.21 -12.64
N ARG A 108 -32.44 -21.93 -11.94
CA ARG A 108 -32.27 -21.84 -10.48
C ARG A 108 -31.32 -20.70 -10.07
N ALA A 109 -31.58 -20.08 -8.92
CA ALA A 109 -30.84 -18.92 -8.41
C ALA A 109 -29.36 -19.26 -8.13
N ARG A 110 -28.47 -18.58 -8.83
CA ARG A 110 -27.01 -18.81 -8.87
C ARG A 110 -26.31 -18.25 -7.62
N ILE A 111 -25.28 -18.95 -7.12
CA ILE A 111 -24.29 -18.36 -6.20
C ILE A 111 -23.18 -17.73 -7.04
N ASP A 112 -23.46 -16.68 -7.80
CA ASP A 112 -22.47 -16.01 -8.67
C ASP A 112 -21.52 -15.06 -7.93
N ASN A 113 -21.78 -14.84 -6.65
CA ASN A 113 -21.04 -13.93 -5.80
C ASN A 113 -20.54 -14.66 -4.55
N SER A 114 -19.22 -14.72 -4.38
CA SER A 114 -18.60 -15.33 -3.21
C SER A 114 -19.09 -14.68 -1.91
N HIS A 115 -19.27 -13.35 -1.88
CA HIS A 115 -19.82 -12.65 -0.72
C HIS A 115 -21.24 -13.12 -0.37
N PHE A 116 -22.08 -13.39 -1.37
CA PHE A 116 -23.41 -13.96 -1.14
C PHE A 116 -23.32 -15.36 -0.50
N ALA A 117 -22.42 -16.22 -0.97
CA ALA A 117 -22.19 -17.53 -0.37
C ALA A 117 -21.78 -17.44 1.12
N ALA A 118 -20.84 -16.54 1.43
CA ALA A 118 -20.40 -16.30 2.80
C ALA A 118 -21.54 -15.78 3.69
N LEU A 119 -22.39 -14.90 3.16
CA LEU A 119 -23.58 -14.41 3.88
C LEU A 119 -24.57 -15.54 4.15
N ARG A 120 -24.85 -16.41 3.18
CA ARG A 120 -25.80 -17.53 3.36
C ARG A 120 -25.34 -18.53 4.42
N VAL A 121 -24.05 -18.90 4.42
CA VAL A 121 -23.49 -19.75 5.48
C VAL A 121 -23.58 -19.02 6.83
N LYS A 122 -23.22 -17.73 6.88
CA LYS A 122 -23.29 -16.93 8.12
C LYS A 122 -24.69 -16.90 8.69
N ASP A 123 -25.71 -16.69 7.86
CA ASP A 123 -27.10 -16.64 8.29
C ASP A 123 -27.53 -18.00 8.88
N ALA A 124 -27.17 -19.12 8.24
CA ALA A 124 -27.44 -20.47 8.77
C ALA A 124 -26.82 -20.71 10.15
N ILE A 125 -25.55 -20.31 10.35
CA ILE A 125 -24.87 -20.42 11.65
C ILE A 125 -25.55 -19.55 12.70
N VAL A 126 -25.82 -18.29 12.35
CA VAL A 126 -26.41 -17.30 13.26
C VAL A 126 -27.80 -17.72 13.71
N ASP A 127 -28.63 -18.22 12.79
CA ASP A 127 -30.00 -18.65 13.08
C ASP A 127 -29.99 -19.88 14.01
N GLN A 128 -29.19 -20.90 13.69
CA GLN A 128 -29.07 -22.09 14.54
C GLN A 128 -28.59 -21.73 15.96
N LEU A 129 -27.57 -20.89 16.08
CA LEU A 129 -27.03 -20.49 17.38
C LEU A 129 -27.98 -19.56 18.14
N ARG A 130 -28.74 -18.71 17.45
CA ARG A 130 -29.79 -17.89 18.07
C ARG A 130 -30.88 -18.76 18.68
N GLU A 131 -31.34 -19.78 17.95
CA GLU A 131 -32.33 -20.73 18.43
C GLU A 131 -31.81 -21.52 19.64
N ARG A 132 -30.59 -22.06 19.57
CA ARG A 132 -30.01 -22.88 20.64
C ARG A 132 -29.56 -22.09 21.87
N TRP A 133 -29.11 -20.84 21.72
CA TRP A 133 -28.59 -20.03 22.84
C TRP A 133 -29.55 -18.94 23.32
N GLY A 134 -30.68 -18.73 22.63
CA GLY A 134 -31.61 -17.63 22.91
C GLY A 134 -31.06 -16.24 22.57
N ARG A 135 -29.85 -16.15 22.00
CA ARG A 135 -29.21 -14.89 21.61
C ARG A 135 -28.35 -15.06 20.36
N ARG A 136 -28.28 -14.00 19.56
CA ARG A 136 -27.46 -13.97 18.36
C ARG A 136 -25.96 -13.99 18.73
N PRO A 137 -25.11 -14.80 18.06
CA PRO A 137 -23.66 -14.70 18.21
C PRO A 137 -23.12 -13.37 17.63
N ASN A 138 -21.95 -12.95 18.12
CA ASN A 138 -21.28 -11.75 17.64
C ASN A 138 -20.60 -12.01 16.28
N VAL A 139 -20.54 -10.99 15.43
CA VAL A 139 -19.84 -11.03 14.15
C VAL A 139 -18.81 -9.92 14.13
N ASP A 140 -17.54 -10.29 14.01
CA ASP A 140 -16.41 -9.36 13.88
C ASP A 140 -15.68 -9.72 12.59
N LEU A 141 -15.65 -8.82 11.61
CA LEU A 141 -15.03 -9.08 10.31
C LEU A 141 -13.51 -8.92 10.36
N ASP A 142 -13.02 -8.11 11.30
CA ASP A 142 -11.62 -7.71 11.40
C ASP A 142 -10.87 -8.75 12.26
N GLN A 143 -11.32 -8.97 13.50
CA GLN A 143 -10.69 -9.89 14.45
C GLN A 143 -11.65 -10.94 15.04
N PRO A 144 -12.26 -11.81 14.20
CA PRO A 144 -13.11 -12.88 14.69
C PRO A 144 -12.33 -13.86 15.57
N ASP A 145 -13.00 -14.39 16.59
CA ASP A 145 -12.47 -15.46 17.44
C ASP A 145 -12.54 -16.82 16.74
N LEU A 146 -13.55 -17.03 15.88
CA LEU A 146 -13.65 -18.16 14.95
C LEU A 146 -13.71 -17.66 13.51
N ARG A 147 -12.67 -17.94 12.73
CA ARG A 147 -12.65 -17.64 11.30
C ARG A 147 -12.96 -18.90 10.50
N LEU A 148 -13.95 -18.80 9.63
CA LEU A 148 -14.34 -19.85 8.69
C LEU A 148 -13.97 -19.46 7.26
N HIS A 149 -13.57 -20.44 6.46
CA HIS A 149 -13.27 -20.29 5.05
C HIS A 149 -14.09 -21.28 4.22
N LEU A 150 -14.89 -20.75 3.30
CA LEU A 150 -15.68 -21.50 2.33
C LEU A 150 -14.98 -21.50 0.96
N HIS A 151 -14.46 -22.65 0.55
CA HIS A 151 -13.89 -22.81 -0.80
C HIS A 151 -14.91 -23.41 -1.75
N LEU A 152 -15.28 -22.68 -2.81
CA LEU A 152 -16.27 -23.11 -3.79
C LEU A 152 -15.59 -23.71 -5.03
N VAL A 153 -15.97 -24.95 -5.38
CA VAL A 153 -15.54 -25.63 -6.60
C VAL A 153 -16.74 -26.36 -7.19
N GLY A 154 -17.22 -25.90 -8.35
CA GLY A 154 -18.38 -26.51 -8.97
C GLY A 154 -19.64 -26.33 -8.13
N ARG A 155 -20.28 -27.45 -7.76
CA ARG A 155 -21.46 -27.51 -6.91
C ARG A 155 -21.11 -27.76 -5.43
N GLU A 156 -19.84 -27.87 -5.09
CA GLU A 156 -19.39 -28.17 -3.73
C GLU A 156 -18.76 -26.96 -3.06
N GLY A 157 -19.08 -26.77 -1.77
CA GLY A 157 -18.45 -25.78 -0.91
C GLY A 157 -17.72 -26.44 0.24
N LYS A 158 -16.38 -26.48 0.21
CA LYS A 158 -15.58 -27.00 1.33
C LYS A 158 -15.47 -25.94 2.40
N LEU A 159 -16.14 -26.15 3.53
CA LEU A 159 -16.13 -25.26 4.69
C LEU A 159 -15.07 -25.71 5.69
N SER A 160 -14.20 -24.80 6.13
CA SER A 160 -13.08 -25.09 7.03
C SER A 160 -12.95 -24.05 8.14
N VAL A 161 -12.46 -24.45 9.31
CA VAL A 161 -11.91 -23.53 10.31
C VAL A 161 -10.53 -23.10 9.85
N ASP A 162 -10.29 -21.78 9.82
CA ASP A 162 -8.97 -21.23 9.58
C ASP A 162 -8.21 -21.15 10.92
N LEU A 163 -7.33 -22.10 11.16
CA LEU A 163 -6.56 -22.19 12.40
C LEU A 163 -5.49 -21.10 12.51
N SER A 164 -5.10 -20.48 11.38
CA SER A 164 -4.06 -19.44 11.36
C SER A 164 -4.59 -18.08 11.80
N GLY A 165 -5.86 -17.77 11.52
CA GLY A 165 -6.46 -16.46 11.81
C GLY A 165 -5.95 -15.39 10.84
N GLU A 166 -4.86 -14.71 11.16
CA GLU A 166 -4.12 -13.92 10.17
C GLU A 166 -3.21 -14.82 9.31
N GLY A 167 -2.82 -14.37 8.12
CA GLY A 167 -1.89 -15.13 7.29
C GLY A 167 -0.58 -15.41 8.02
N LEU A 168 -0.06 -16.63 7.91
CA LEU A 168 1.12 -17.09 8.64
C LEU A 168 2.38 -16.27 8.33
N HIS A 169 2.49 -15.70 7.12
CA HIS A 169 3.59 -14.77 6.77
C HIS A 169 3.74 -13.61 7.76
N ARG A 170 2.68 -13.17 8.45
CA ARG A 170 2.79 -12.17 9.51
C ARG A 170 3.38 -12.79 10.78
N ARG A 171 4.71 -12.77 10.89
CA ARG A 171 5.44 -13.42 12.00
C ARG A 171 5.45 -12.62 13.31
N GLY A 172 5.12 -11.33 13.25
CA GLY A 172 5.12 -10.41 14.40
C GLY A 172 6.30 -9.44 14.46
N TYR A 173 7.38 -9.66 13.69
CA TYR A 173 8.57 -8.78 13.75
C TYR A 173 8.54 -7.58 12.80
N ARG A 174 7.63 -7.53 11.84
CA ARG A 174 7.59 -6.45 10.84
C ARG A 174 6.94 -5.20 11.45
N VAL A 175 7.78 -4.33 12.02
CA VAL A 175 7.35 -3.12 12.73
C VAL A 175 7.56 -1.82 11.93
N ALA A 176 8.32 -1.86 10.84
CA ALA A 176 8.66 -0.68 10.05
C ALA A 176 8.28 -0.85 8.55
N PRO A 177 7.69 0.17 7.91
CA PRO A 177 7.38 0.12 6.48
C PRO A 177 8.65 0.29 5.65
N VAL A 178 8.79 -0.55 4.61
CA VAL A 178 9.78 -0.38 3.53
C VAL A 178 9.06 -0.49 2.19
N ALA A 179 9.63 0.06 1.13
CA ALA A 179 9.06 -0.08 -0.20
C ALA A 179 9.07 -1.55 -0.64
N ALA A 180 7.89 -2.10 -0.94
CA ALA A 180 7.70 -3.45 -1.49
C ALA A 180 8.44 -4.58 -0.72
N PRO A 181 8.11 -4.83 0.56
CA PRO A 181 8.76 -5.88 1.33
C PRO A 181 8.41 -7.26 0.78
N LEU A 182 9.42 -8.14 0.71
CA LEU A 182 9.21 -9.55 0.42
C LEU A 182 8.36 -10.18 1.53
N ARG A 183 7.36 -10.98 1.16
CA ARG A 183 6.61 -11.77 2.15
C ARG A 183 7.53 -12.79 2.81
N GLU A 184 7.36 -12.97 4.11
CA GLU A 184 8.21 -13.81 4.96
C GLU A 184 8.20 -15.28 4.53
N ASN A 185 7.01 -15.80 4.18
CA ASN A 185 6.90 -17.17 3.68
C ASN A 185 7.51 -17.37 2.28
N LEU A 186 7.53 -16.31 1.46
CA LEU A 186 8.25 -16.32 0.19
C LEU A 186 9.77 -16.24 0.41
N ALA A 187 10.23 -15.43 1.36
CA ALA A 187 11.63 -15.38 1.78
C ALA A 187 12.12 -16.75 2.30
N ALA A 188 11.31 -17.42 3.13
CA ALA A 188 11.57 -18.78 3.57
C ALA A 188 11.66 -19.75 2.37
N ALA A 189 10.72 -19.68 1.41
CA ALA A 189 10.79 -20.50 0.21
C ALA A 189 12.07 -20.24 -0.61
N VAL A 190 12.54 -18.99 -0.69
CA VAL A 190 13.82 -18.64 -1.33
C VAL A 190 14.99 -19.35 -0.66
N LEU A 191 15.08 -19.31 0.67
CA LEU A 191 16.15 -19.96 1.45
C LEU A 191 16.11 -21.49 1.31
N LEU A 192 14.92 -22.09 1.35
CA LEU A 192 14.75 -23.53 1.12
C LEU A 192 15.20 -23.92 -0.29
N ARG A 193 14.80 -23.17 -1.33
CA ARG A 193 15.27 -23.41 -2.71
C ARG A 193 16.76 -23.18 -2.84
N ALA A 194 17.34 -22.20 -2.13
CA ALA A 194 18.77 -21.93 -2.11
C ALA A 194 19.57 -23.10 -1.53
N GLY A 195 18.94 -23.96 -0.73
CA GLY A 195 19.59 -25.07 -0.05
C GLY A 195 20.14 -24.70 1.32
N TRP A 196 19.60 -23.64 1.95
CA TRP A 196 20.07 -23.15 3.25
C TRP A 196 20.05 -24.23 4.36
N PRO A 197 19.01 -25.06 4.53
CA PRO A 197 19.03 -26.13 5.54
C PRO A 197 20.15 -27.14 5.32
N SER A 198 20.35 -27.59 4.08
CA SER A 198 21.43 -28.52 3.75
C SER A 198 22.81 -27.88 3.91
N TYR A 199 22.94 -26.58 3.64
CA TYR A 199 24.17 -25.84 3.95
C TYR A 199 24.45 -25.85 5.46
N LEU A 200 23.44 -25.57 6.30
CA LEU A 200 23.59 -25.57 7.76
C LEU A 200 24.01 -26.93 8.28
N GLU A 201 23.33 -28.00 7.87
CA GLU A 201 23.63 -29.38 8.28
C GLU A 201 25.08 -29.78 7.92
N ASN A 202 25.48 -29.56 6.66
CA ASN A 202 26.84 -29.87 6.20
C ASN A 202 27.92 -29.01 6.84
N THR A 203 27.59 -27.76 7.18
CA THR A 203 28.50 -26.82 7.84
C THR A 203 28.73 -27.24 9.28
N ARG A 204 27.65 -27.58 10.01
CA ARG A 204 27.69 -28.10 11.38
C ARG A 204 28.40 -29.44 11.49
N ALA A 205 28.07 -30.39 10.61
CA ALA A 205 28.71 -31.71 10.57
C ALA A 205 30.23 -31.62 10.34
N ALA A 206 30.68 -30.58 9.64
CA ALA A 206 32.09 -30.33 9.38
C ALA A 206 32.75 -29.38 10.39
N GLY A 207 32.05 -28.93 11.45
CA GLY A 207 32.58 -28.00 12.44
C GLY A 207 32.96 -26.63 11.90
N ARG A 208 32.37 -26.20 10.78
CA ARG A 208 32.64 -24.91 10.12
C ARG A 208 31.71 -23.82 10.64
N SER A 209 32.10 -22.57 10.51
CA SER A 209 31.23 -21.44 10.87
C SER A 209 30.19 -21.18 9.79
N ILE A 210 29.02 -20.71 10.21
CA ILE A 210 27.90 -20.38 9.34
C ILE A 210 28.11 -18.98 8.73
N GLY A 211 27.93 -18.84 7.42
CA GLY A 211 28.05 -17.57 6.71
C GLY A 211 26.88 -17.30 5.77
N LEU A 212 26.23 -16.15 5.91
CA LEU A 212 25.23 -15.64 4.98
C LEU A 212 25.40 -14.13 4.77
N VAL A 213 25.26 -13.69 3.52
CA VAL A 213 25.26 -12.27 3.16
C VAL A 213 24.01 -11.93 2.34
N ASP A 214 23.27 -10.91 2.75
CA ASP A 214 22.26 -10.24 1.93
C ASP A 214 22.75 -8.83 1.55
N PRO A 215 23.14 -8.58 0.29
CA PRO A 215 23.77 -7.34 -0.10
C PRO A 215 22.80 -6.17 -0.37
N MET A 216 21.49 -6.43 -0.40
CA MET A 216 20.43 -5.44 -0.63
C MET A 216 19.21 -5.83 0.19
N CYS A 217 19.36 -5.72 1.51
CA CYS A 217 18.51 -6.44 2.45
C CYS A 217 17.14 -5.80 2.69
N GLY A 218 16.93 -4.53 2.34
CA GLY A 218 15.69 -3.83 2.63
C GLY A 218 15.36 -3.88 4.12
N SER A 219 14.24 -4.52 4.47
CA SER A 219 13.83 -4.78 5.86
C SER A 219 14.47 -6.03 6.49
N ALA A 220 15.60 -6.50 5.96
CA ALA A 220 16.35 -7.68 6.42
C ALA A 220 15.53 -8.99 6.47
N THR A 221 14.45 -9.12 5.68
CA THR A 221 13.52 -10.27 5.76
C THR A 221 14.21 -11.60 5.45
N LEU A 222 15.08 -11.66 4.44
CA LEU A 222 15.83 -12.88 4.11
C LEU A 222 16.83 -13.25 5.22
N ALA A 223 17.51 -12.26 5.82
CA ALA A 223 18.45 -12.49 6.90
C ALA A 223 17.76 -12.98 8.19
N ILE A 224 16.59 -12.41 8.54
CA ILE A 224 15.79 -12.82 9.69
C ILE A 224 15.30 -14.26 9.53
N GLU A 225 14.67 -14.59 8.39
CA GLU A 225 14.20 -15.96 8.13
C GLU A 225 15.35 -16.97 8.10
N ALA A 226 16.53 -16.59 7.59
CA ALA A 226 17.70 -17.45 7.60
C ALA A 226 18.23 -17.70 9.02
N ALA A 227 18.26 -16.66 9.86
CA ALA A 227 18.65 -16.75 11.26
C ALA A 227 17.67 -17.61 12.06
N TRP A 228 16.36 -17.44 11.85
CA TRP A 228 15.34 -18.27 12.49
C TRP A 228 15.39 -19.73 12.03
N MET A 229 15.70 -20.02 10.77
CA MET A 229 15.96 -21.39 10.33
C MET A 229 17.22 -21.97 10.99
N ALA A 230 18.29 -21.18 11.08
CA ALA A 230 19.56 -21.63 11.63
C ALA A 230 19.51 -21.84 13.15
N GLY A 231 18.80 -20.97 13.86
CA GLY A 231 18.58 -21.02 15.31
C GLY A 231 17.35 -21.82 15.73
N ASP A 232 16.78 -22.64 14.83
CA ASP A 232 15.61 -23.49 15.09
C ASP A 232 14.41 -22.76 15.75
N VAL A 233 14.18 -21.51 15.33
CA VAL A 233 13.12 -20.66 15.87
C VAL A 233 11.83 -20.88 15.10
N ALA A 234 10.75 -21.27 15.79
CA ALA A 234 9.45 -21.45 15.17
C ALA A 234 8.90 -20.11 14.64
N PRO A 235 8.50 -20.02 13.36
CA PRO A 235 8.02 -18.77 12.76
C PRO A 235 6.71 -18.25 13.39
N GLY A 236 5.91 -19.13 14.01
CA GLY A 236 4.68 -18.74 14.68
C GLY A 236 4.86 -18.22 16.11
N LEU A 237 6.05 -18.33 16.71
CA LEU A 237 6.24 -18.09 18.14
C LEU A 237 5.93 -16.65 18.57
N GLY A 238 6.24 -15.67 17.71
CA GLY A 238 6.00 -14.24 17.97
C GLY A 238 4.59 -13.76 17.64
N ARG A 239 3.63 -14.66 17.41
CA ARG A 239 2.25 -14.29 17.04
C ARG A 239 1.33 -14.29 18.27
N ASP A 240 0.64 -13.17 18.45
CA ASP A 240 -0.25 -12.97 19.61
C ASP A 240 -1.65 -13.60 19.42
N ARG A 241 -2.09 -13.83 18.18
CA ARG A 241 -3.45 -14.29 17.87
C ARG A 241 -3.46 -15.41 16.84
N TRP A 242 -4.40 -16.35 17.06
CA TRP A 242 -4.65 -17.51 16.21
C TRP A 242 -6.13 -17.65 15.90
N GLY A 243 -6.47 -18.40 14.85
CA GLY A 243 -7.86 -18.53 14.40
C GLY A 243 -8.70 -19.58 15.14
N PHE A 244 -8.11 -20.24 16.13
CA PHE A 244 -8.75 -21.26 16.97
C PHE A 244 -9.13 -20.77 18.38
N THR A 245 -8.89 -19.50 18.75
CA THR A 245 -9.17 -18.99 20.10
C THR A 245 -10.65 -19.07 20.49
N GLY A 246 -11.56 -18.84 19.53
CA GLY A 246 -13.01 -18.99 19.69
C GLY A 246 -13.55 -20.37 19.32
N TRP A 247 -12.69 -21.29 18.89
CA TRP A 247 -13.09 -22.63 18.45
C TRP A 247 -13.37 -23.52 19.66
N ALA A 248 -14.55 -24.14 19.73
CA ALA A 248 -14.96 -24.95 20.87
C ALA A 248 -14.17 -26.27 21.00
N GLN A 249 -13.51 -26.70 19.93
CA GLN A 249 -12.65 -27.90 19.92
C GLN A 249 -11.16 -27.57 20.14
N ASP A 250 -10.83 -26.30 20.42
CA ASP A 250 -9.47 -25.94 20.80
C ASP A 250 -9.08 -26.58 22.14
N GLU A 251 -7.85 -27.10 22.19
CA GLU A 251 -7.21 -27.69 23.37
C GLU A 251 -6.03 -26.80 23.83
N PRO A 252 -6.25 -25.84 24.75
CA PRO A 252 -5.23 -24.89 25.19
C PRO A 252 -3.97 -25.54 25.75
N GLU A 253 -4.08 -26.71 26.39
CA GLU A 253 -2.95 -27.32 27.11
C GLU A 253 -1.98 -27.97 26.14
N LEU A 254 -2.52 -28.55 25.06
CA LEU A 254 -1.75 -29.04 23.93
C LEU A 254 -0.98 -27.89 23.26
N TRP A 255 -1.66 -26.76 23.03
CA TRP A 255 -1.02 -25.56 22.48
C TRP A 255 0.09 -25.02 23.39
N ARG A 256 -0.16 -24.89 24.70
CA ARG A 256 0.84 -24.43 25.68
C ARG A 256 2.07 -25.33 25.71
N GLY A 257 1.89 -26.65 25.62
CA GLY A 257 3.00 -27.60 25.51
C GLY A 257 3.87 -27.39 24.25
N LEU A 258 3.23 -27.17 23.10
CA LEU A 258 3.93 -26.91 21.83
C LEU A 258 4.67 -25.58 21.83
N VAL A 259 4.11 -24.53 22.44
CA VAL A 259 4.78 -23.24 22.61
C VAL A 259 6.00 -23.39 23.50
N ALA A 260 5.89 -24.08 24.63
CA ALA A 260 7.02 -24.34 25.53
C ALA A 260 8.15 -25.13 24.83
N GLU A 261 7.81 -26.15 24.03
CA GLU A 261 8.77 -26.87 23.18
C GLU A 261 9.51 -25.91 22.22
N ALA A 262 8.76 -25.02 21.54
CA ALA A 262 9.32 -24.07 20.60
C ALA A 262 10.20 -22.99 21.26
N GLU A 263 9.85 -22.54 22.45
CA GLU A 263 10.68 -21.61 23.24
C GLU A 263 12.01 -22.25 23.65
N ALA A 264 11.98 -23.49 24.13
CA ALA A 264 13.18 -24.23 24.50
C ALA A 264 14.09 -24.48 23.27
N ARG A 265 13.52 -24.81 22.12
CA ARG A 265 14.25 -24.98 20.86
C ARG A 265 14.88 -23.67 20.37
N ARG A 266 14.15 -22.55 20.45
CA ARG A 266 14.69 -21.22 20.15
C ARG A 266 15.89 -20.90 21.05
N GLU A 267 15.77 -21.09 22.36
CA GLU A 267 16.85 -20.77 23.30
C GLU A 267 18.11 -21.59 22.99
N ALA A 268 17.95 -22.92 22.84
CA ALA A 268 19.06 -23.81 22.50
C ALA A 268 19.69 -23.47 21.14
N GLY A 269 18.87 -23.18 20.13
CA GLY A 269 19.32 -22.89 18.77
C GLY A 269 20.03 -21.53 18.64
N LEU A 270 19.53 -20.48 19.32
CA LEU A 270 20.20 -19.18 19.34
C LEU A 270 21.52 -19.23 20.13
N ALA A 271 21.57 -19.98 21.24
CA ALA A 271 22.83 -20.23 21.95
C ALA A 271 23.84 -21.00 21.09
N ALA A 272 23.38 -21.97 20.29
CA ALA A 272 24.22 -22.69 19.34
C ALA A 272 24.80 -21.76 18.26
N LEU A 273 23.99 -20.86 17.68
CA LEU A 273 24.47 -19.87 16.70
C LEU A 273 25.59 -18.98 17.24
N THR A 274 25.46 -18.53 18.49
CA THR A 274 26.50 -17.72 19.14
C THR A 274 27.80 -18.51 19.30
N ARG A 275 27.71 -19.77 19.76
CA ARG A 275 28.88 -20.66 19.89
C ARG A 275 29.53 -20.99 18.54
N GLU A 276 28.72 -21.15 17.51
CA GLU A 276 29.13 -21.39 16.11
C GLU A 276 29.71 -20.14 15.43
N LYS A 277 29.71 -18.98 16.13
CA LYS A 277 30.16 -17.68 15.60
C LYS A 277 29.55 -17.38 14.22
N ALA A 278 28.25 -17.64 14.08
CA ALA A 278 27.54 -17.44 12.83
C ALA A 278 27.65 -15.97 12.37
N ARG A 279 27.92 -15.78 11.08
CA ARG A 279 28.04 -14.47 10.44
C ARG A 279 26.87 -14.29 9.47
N LEU A 280 25.79 -13.72 9.96
CA LEU A 280 24.59 -13.37 9.19
C LEU A 280 24.59 -11.85 8.95
N LEU A 281 24.99 -11.44 7.75
CA LEU A 281 25.28 -10.06 7.42
C LEU A 281 24.27 -9.53 6.41
N ALA A 282 23.66 -8.39 6.70
CA ALA A 282 22.64 -7.78 5.86
C ALA A 282 23.02 -6.32 5.60
N TYR A 283 23.09 -5.94 4.32
CA TYR A 283 23.53 -4.62 3.89
C TYR A 283 22.48 -3.95 3.02
N ASP A 284 22.34 -2.64 3.15
CA ASP A 284 21.59 -1.83 2.20
C ASP A 284 22.25 -0.46 2.02
N SER A 285 22.10 0.13 0.83
CA SER A 285 22.60 1.47 0.54
C SER A 285 21.71 2.58 1.11
N GLU A 286 20.41 2.29 1.27
CA GLU A 286 19.37 3.23 1.67
C GLU A 286 19.24 3.33 3.19
N PRO A 287 19.50 4.50 3.82
CA PRO A 287 19.40 4.68 5.27
C PRO A 287 18.06 4.24 5.87
N ARG A 288 16.94 4.51 5.19
CA ARG A 288 15.61 4.15 5.70
C ARG A 288 15.41 2.63 5.73
N ALA A 289 15.91 1.92 4.72
CA ALA A 289 15.89 0.46 4.67
C ALA A 289 16.71 -0.14 5.82
N VAL A 290 17.93 0.35 6.01
CA VAL A 290 18.82 -0.10 7.11
C VAL A 290 18.16 0.09 8.47
N ALA A 291 17.58 1.26 8.73
CA ALA A 291 16.87 1.53 9.99
C ALA A 291 15.71 0.56 10.19
N ALA A 292 14.87 0.37 9.17
CA ALA A 292 13.76 -0.58 9.21
C ALA A 292 14.23 -2.04 9.40
N GLY A 293 15.36 -2.42 8.78
CA GLY A 293 15.98 -3.74 8.95
C GLY A 293 16.47 -3.97 10.38
N ILE A 294 17.13 -2.98 10.99
CA ILE A 294 17.55 -3.04 12.41
C ILE A 294 16.33 -3.19 13.32
N ASP A 295 15.26 -2.43 13.09
CA ASP A 295 14.06 -2.52 13.91
C ASP A 295 13.35 -3.88 13.76
N CYS A 296 13.29 -4.43 12.54
CA CYS A 296 12.76 -5.77 12.30
C CYS A 296 13.63 -6.86 12.95
N VAL A 297 14.95 -6.76 12.86
CA VAL A 297 15.89 -7.70 13.52
C VAL A 297 15.75 -7.65 15.03
N ARG A 298 15.60 -6.45 15.62
CA ARG A 298 15.34 -6.28 17.04
C ARG A 298 14.01 -6.91 17.46
N ALA A 299 12.93 -6.63 16.73
CA ALA A 299 11.61 -7.21 16.98
C ALA A 299 11.58 -8.73 16.81
N ALA A 300 12.44 -9.29 15.95
CA ALA A 300 12.62 -10.73 15.77
C ALA A 300 13.47 -11.40 16.87
N GLY A 301 14.02 -10.63 17.82
CA GLY A 301 14.89 -11.14 18.89
C GLY A 301 16.28 -11.57 18.42
N LEU A 302 16.81 -10.95 17.35
CA LEU A 302 18.02 -11.38 16.65
C LEU A 302 19.13 -10.31 16.63
N ILE A 303 19.04 -9.28 17.46
CA ILE A 303 19.99 -8.14 17.42
C ILE A 303 21.45 -8.54 17.66
N GLU A 304 21.69 -9.65 18.36
CA GLU A 304 23.02 -10.20 18.61
C GLU A 304 23.48 -11.20 17.52
N HIS A 305 22.59 -11.60 16.62
CA HIS A 305 22.81 -12.69 15.65
C HIS A 305 22.82 -12.21 14.19
N VAL A 306 22.15 -11.10 13.88
CA VAL A 306 22.07 -10.54 12.53
C VAL A 306 22.63 -9.11 12.55
N HIS A 307 23.70 -8.90 11.79
CA HIS A 307 24.30 -7.57 11.62
C HIS A 307 23.66 -6.86 10.43
N VAL A 308 23.08 -5.69 10.68
CA VAL A 308 22.50 -4.83 9.63
C VAL A 308 23.29 -3.53 9.56
N GLU A 309 23.79 -3.18 8.37
CA GLU A 309 24.64 -2.00 8.19
C GLU A 309 24.37 -1.29 6.87
N ARG A 310 24.52 0.04 6.88
CA ARG A 310 24.52 0.81 5.66
C ARG A 310 25.81 0.59 4.86
N ARG A 311 25.69 -0.03 3.70
CA ARG A 311 26.82 -0.27 2.80
C ARG A 311 26.35 -0.29 1.35
N SER A 312 27.10 0.37 0.48
CA SER A 312 26.81 0.34 -0.97
C SER A 312 27.37 -0.93 -1.60
N LEU A 313 26.74 -1.42 -2.66
CA LEU A 313 27.12 -2.65 -3.36
C LEU A 313 28.62 -2.75 -3.70
N PRO A 314 29.32 -1.70 -4.17
CA PRO A 314 30.75 -1.76 -4.46
C PRO A 314 31.65 -2.03 -3.24
N ALA A 315 31.15 -1.89 -2.01
CA ALA A 315 31.92 -2.15 -0.80
C ALA A 315 31.59 -3.52 -0.16
N ILE A 316 30.75 -4.33 -0.81
CA ILE A 316 30.30 -5.61 -0.26
C ILE A 316 31.26 -6.74 -0.64
N GLU A 317 31.72 -7.50 0.35
CA GLU A 317 32.70 -8.57 0.22
C GLU A 317 32.29 -9.75 1.08
N ALA A 318 32.79 -10.95 0.75
CA ALA A 318 32.72 -12.06 1.67
C ALA A 318 33.47 -11.69 2.96
N PRO A 319 32.91 -11.95 4.15
CA PRO A 319 33.63 -11.70 5.39
C PRO A 319 34.92 -12.52 5.41
N ALA A 320 36.01 -11.89 5.84
CA ALA A 320 37.33 -12.52 5.87
C ALA A 320 37.32 -13.76 6.79
N PRO A 321 37.90 -14.90 6.37
CA PRO A 321 38.03 -16.05 7.24
C PRO A 321 38.95 -15.72 8.43
N SER A 322 38.64 -16.25 9.60
CA SER A 322 39.61 -16.36 10.69
C SER A 322 40.75 -17.31 10.30
N GLU A 323 41.86 -17.27 11.03
CA GLU A 323 43.02 -18.14 10.77
C GLU A 323 42.64 -19.64 10.75
N ALA A 324 41.76 -20.06 11.67
CA ALA A 324 41.25 -21.43 11.73
C ALA A 324 40.39 -21.80 10.50
N GLU A 325 39.60 -20.86 9.97
CA GLU A 325 38.76 -21.10 8.80
C GLU A 325 39.57 -21.08 7.50
N ALA A 326 40.61 -20.24 7.43
CA ALA A 326 41.55 -20.20 6.31
C ALA A 326 42.35 -21.51 6.22
N ALA A 327 42.75 -22.07 7.37
CA ALA A 327 43.47 -23.35 7.45
C ALA A 327 42.65 -24.55 6.94
N LEU A 328 41.32 -24.46 6.95
CA LEU A 328 40.42 -25.53 6.50
C LEU A 328 40.12 -25.49 4.99
N ASP A 329 40.68 -24.54 4.23
CA ASP A 329 40.44 -24.31 2.77
C ASP A 329 38.95 -24.44 2.34
N SER A 330 38.05 -24.02 3.23
CA SER A 330 36.62 -24.37 3.16
C SER A 330 35.69 -23.28 3.64
N TRP A 331 36.20 -22.04 3.78
CA TRP A 331 35.35 -20.88 4.04
C TRP A 331 34.39 -20.64 2.87
N ARG A 332 33.11 -20.93 3.11
CA ARG A 332 32.03 -20.83 2.13
C ARG A 332 30.77 -20.39 2.84
N GLY A 333 29.93 -19.66 2.13
CA GLY A 333 28.62 -19.24 2.62
C GLY A 333 27.60 -19.12 1.51
N LEU A 334 26.46 -18.56 1.87
CA LEU A 334 25.37 -18.27 0.96
C LEU A 334 25.20 -16.75 0.81
N VAL A 335 25.23 -16.26 -0.42
CA VAL A 335 24.68 -14.95 -0.74
C VAL A 335 23.21 -15.14 -1.11
N VAL A 336 22.29 -14.48 -0.43
CA VAL A 336 20.87 -14.48 -0.78
C VAL A 336 20.43 -13.05 -1.01
N CYS A 337 19.74 -12.78 -2.11
CA CYS A 337 19.40 -11.40 -2.43
C CYS A 337 18.07 -11.29 -3.16
N ASN A 338 17.31 -10.28 -2.77
CA ASN A 338 16.16 -9.74 -3.50
C ASN A 338 16.55 -8.34 -4.03
N PRO A 339 17.34 -8.24 -5.14
CA PRO A 339 17.59 -6.95 -5.76
C PRO A 339 16.31 -6.19 -6.10
N PRO A 340 16.36 -4.88 -6.40
CA PRO A 340 15.19 -4.21 -6.96
C PRO A 340 14.81 -4.79 -8.34
N TRP A 341 13.51 -4.90 -8.63
CA TRP A 341 12.98 -5.18 -9.97
C TRP A 341 11.59 -4.56 -10.18
N GLY A 342 11.20 -4.43 -11.46
CA GLY A 342 9.90 -3.91 -11.86
C GLY A 342 9.80 -2.38 -11.88
N GLU A 343 8.68 -1.87 -12.40
CA GLU A 343 8.46 -0.45 -12.75
C GLU A 343 8.46 0.54 -11.57
N ARG A 344 8.60 0.05 -10.34
CA ARG A 344 8.59 0.87 -9.10
C ARG A 344 9.99 1.14 -8.55
N LEU A 345 11.04 0.52 -9.10
CA LEU A 345 12.40 0.59 -8.56
C LEU A 345 13.43 0.96 -9.62
N GLY A 346 13.42 2.21 -10.09
CA GLY A 346 14.46 2.76 -10.98
C GLY A 346 14.22 2.50 -12.47
N GLU A 347 15.04 3.13 -13.32
CA GLU A 347 14.96 2.93 -14.77
C GLU A 347 15.56 1.58 -15.17
N ARG A 348 15.00 0.94 -16.21
CA ARG A 348 15.47 -0.39 -16.65
C ARG A 348 16.98 -0.45 -16.89
N ARG A 349 17.60 0.61 -17.41
CA ARG A 349 19.07 0.68 -17.60
C ARG A 349 19.86 0.79 -16.29
N GLU A 350 19.33 1.50 -15.30
CA GLU A 350 19.93 1.56 -13.96
C GLU A 350 19.88 0.17 -13.31
N LEU A 351 18.74 -0.53 -13.45
CA LEU A 351 18.58 -1.90 -12.98
C LEU A 351 19.52 -2.88 -13.70
N GLU A 352 19.65 -2.79 -15.03
CA GLU A 352 20.61 -3.60 -15.78
C GLU A 352 22.05 -3.37 -15.31
N SER A 353 22.43 -2.12 -15.05
CA SER A 353 23.75 -1.74 -14.52
C SER A 353 23.96 -2.24 -13.10
N LEU A 354 22.94 -2.18 -12.25
CA LEU A 354 22.98 -2.70 -10.89
C LEU A 354 23.16 -4.21 -10.87
N TYR A 355 22.43 -4.94 -11.72
CA TYR A 355 22.59 -6.39 -11.85
C TYR A 355 23.98 -6.75 -12.38
N ALA A 356 24.53 -5.99 -13.34
CA ALA A 356 25.90 -6.17 -13.79
C ALA A 356 26.93 -5.92 -12.68
N ALA A 357 26.75 -4.87 -11.87
CA ALA A 357 27.60 -4.58 -10.73
C ALA A 357 27.51 -5.67 -9.65
N LEU A 358 26.31 -6.20 -9.37
CA LEU A 358 26.11 -7.30 -8.43
C LEU A 358 26.83 -8.55 -8.93
N GLY A 359 26.62 -8.91 -10.20
CA GLY A 359 27.32 -10.01 -10.85
C GLY A 359 28.84 -9.89 -10.76
N ALA A 360 29.37 -8.69 -10.98
CA ALA A 360 30.79 -8.42 -10.85
C ALA A 360 31.30 -8.60 -9.40
N ARG A 361 30.59 -8.03 -8.41
CA ARG A 361 30.98 -8.20 -6.99
C ARG A 361 30.95 -9.65 -6.55
N LEU A 362 29.92 -10.42 -6.93
CA LEU A 362 29.85 -11.85 -6.63
C LEU A 362 31.03 -12.60 -7.23
N ARG A 363 31.39 -12.28 -8.48
CA ARG A 363 32.49 -12.95 -9.16
C ARG A 363 33.84 -12.65 -8.53
N ASP A 364 34.06 -11.42 -8.11
CA ASP A 364 35.37 -10.93 -7.71
C ASP A 364 35.64 -11.09 -6.20
N HIS A 365 34.59 -11.16 -5.36
CA HIS A 365 34.74 -11.16 -3.88
C HIS A 365 34.04 -12.31 -3.15
N PHE A 366 33.35 -13.21 -3.85
CA PHE A 366 32.62 -14.34 -3.23
C PHE A 366 33.05 -15.70 -3.82
N ALA A 367 34.33 -15.83 -4.19
CA ALA A 367 34.86 -17.09 -4.70
C ALA A 367 34.63 -18.24 -3.71
N GLY A 368 34.10 -19.35 -4.20
CA GLY A 368 33.79 -20.54 -3.41
C GLY A 368 32.43 -20.55 -2.73
N TRP A 369 31.67 -19.44 -2.75
CA TRP A 369 30.33 -19.32 -2.17
C TRP A 369 29.22 -19.80 -3.12
N GLU A 370 28.00 -19.94 -2.60
CA GLU A 370 26.79 -20.05 -3.41
C GLU A 370 26.01 -18.74 -3.40
N ALA A 371 25.26 -18.46 -4.46
CA ALA A 371 24.37 -17.31 -4.54
C ALA A 371 22.96 -17.72 -4.97
N ALA A 372 21.94 -17.16 -4.32
CA ALA A 372 20.53 -17.29 -4.66
C ALA A 372 19.93 -15.89 -4.87
N ILE A 373 19.70 -15.53 -6.13
CA ILE A 373 19.20 -14.22 -6.51
C ILE A 373 17.75 -14.37 -6.96
N LEU A 374 16.82 -13.81 -6.20
CA LEU A 374 15.43 -13.70 -6.63
C LEU A 374 15.34 -12.59 -7.68
N THR A 375 14.45 -12.72 -8.67
CA THR A 375 14.14 -11.64 -9.62
C THR A 375 12.75 -11.80 -10.22
N GLY A 376 12.00 -10.70 -10.34
CA GLY A 376 10.73 -10.63 -11.06
C GLY A 376 10.88 -10.32 -12.56
N ASP A 377 12.10 -10.03 -13.04
CA ASP A 377 12.38 -9.78 -14.47
C ASP A 377 13.52 -10.70 -14.94
N PRO A 378 13.20 -11.81 -15.64
CA PRO A 378 14.21 -12.72 -16.18
C PRO A 378 15.22 -12.07 -17.13
N GLY A 379 14.89 -10.91 -17.71
CA GLY A 379 15.80 -10.10 -18.51
C GLY A 379 16.91 -9.48 -17.66
N LEU A 380 16.58 -8.90 -16.50
CA LEU A 380 17.57 -8.33 -15.56
C LEU A 380 18.55 -9.39 -15.07
N GLY A 381 18.05 -10.60 -14.78
CA GLY A 381 18.90 -11.73 -14.38
C GLY A 381 20.03 -12.07 -15.36
N ARG A 382 19.87 -11.76 -16.66
CA ARG A 382 20.92 -11.98 -17.68
C ARG A 382 22.11 -11.04 -17.52
N HIS A 383 21.91 -9.87 -16.93
CA HIS A 383 22.96 -8.88 -16.73
C HIS A 383 23.91 -9.22 -15.59
N LEU A 384 23.60 -10.22 -14.74
CA LEU A 384 24.54 -10.72 -13.73
C LEU A 384 25.85 -11.25 -14.35
N GLY A 385 25.86 -11.63 -15.64
CA GLY A 385 27.06 -12.21 -16.28
C GLY A 385 27.48 -13.57 -15.69
N LEU A 386 26.62 -14.20 -14.88
CA LEU A 386 26.87 -15.46 -14.20
C LEU A 386 25.85 -16.52 -14.63
N HIS A 387 26.31 -17.76 -14.79
CA HIS A 387 25.44 -18.86 -15.22
C HIS A 387 24.70 -19.49 -14.02
N ALA A 388 23.37 -19.37 -14.01
CA ALA A 388 22.52 -20.06 -13.03
C ALA A 388 22.46 -21.57 -13.31
N ARG A 389 22.82 -22.40 -12.32
CA ARG A 389 22.76 -23.87 -12.39
C ARG A 389 21.32 -24.39 -12.37
N ARG A 390 20.46 -23.73 -11.61
CA ARG A 390 19.02 -24.02 -11.54
C ARG A 390 18.23 -22.73 -11.51
N ARG A 391 17.01 -22.82 -12.02
CA ARG A 391 16.00 -21.77 -11.93
C ARG A 391 14.74 -22.38 -11.34
N ASN A 392 14.18 -21.73 -10.33
CA ASN A 392 12.93 -22.12 -9.71
C ASN A 392 11.93 -20.97 -9.86
N ALA A 393 10.74 -21.25 -10.39
CA ALA A 393 9.67 -20.26 -10.46
C ALA A 393 8.93 -20.21 -9.12
N LEU A 394 8.60 -18.99 -8.69
CA LEU A 394 7.79 -18.68 -7.52
C LEU A 394 6.83 -17.54 -7.88
N GLN A 395 5.79 -17.34 -7.08
CA GLN A 395 4.87 -16.23 -7.29
C GLN A 395 4.79 -15.32 -6.06
N ASP A 396 5.09 -14.03 -6.25
CA ASP A 396 4.86 -12.97 -5.27
C ASP A 396 3.57 -12.21 -5.63
N GLY A 397 2.45 -12.63 -5.04
CA GLY A 397 1.13 -12.11 -5.42
C GLY A 397 0.85 -12.39 -6.92
N PRO A 398 0.61 -11.36 -7.76
CA PRO A 398 0.44 -11.55 -9.20
C PRO A 398 1.77 -11.69 -9.97
N ILE A 399 2.91 -11.35 -9.36
CA ILE A 399 4.20 -11.29 -10.03
C ILE A 399 4.84 -12.67 -10.07
N GLU A 400 5.18 -13.14 -11.26
CA GLU A 400 6.01 -14.33 -11.43
C GLU A 400 7.48 -13.96 -11.18
N CYS A 401 8.11 -14.66 -10.24
CA CYS A 401 9.49 -14.49 -9.87
C CYS A 401 10.30 -15.75 -10.18
N GLN A 402 11.60 -15.58 -10.37
CA GLN A 402 12.55 -16.67 -10.55
C GLN A 402 13.68 -16.55 -9.53
N ILE A 403 14.08 -17.68 -8.95
CA ILE A 403 15.32 -17.77 -8.17
C ILE A 403 16.42 -18.28 -9.10
N LEU A 404 17.49 -17.52 -9.21
CA LEU A 404 18.71 -17.86 -9.92
C LEU A 404 19.71 -18.42 -8.91
N ARG A 405 19.96 -19.74 -8.97
CA ARG A 405 20.96 -20.41 -8.11
C ARG A 405 22.28 -20.52 -8.84
N ILE A 406 23.32 -19.92 -8.29
CA ILE A 406 24.64 -19.78 -8.90
C ILE A 406 25.69 -20.35 -7.95
N ARG A 407 26.61 -21.15 -8.48
CA ARG A 407 27.80 -21.61 -7.75
C ARG A 407 28.97 -20.75 -8.18
N LEU A 408 29.67 -20.13 -7.23
CA LEU A 408 30.79 -19.23 -7.50
C LEU A 408 32.12 -19.99 -7.41
N ASP A 409 32.19 -21.18 -8.03
CA ASP A 409 33.43 -21.96 -8.08
C ASP A 409 34.43 -21.41 -9.13
N PRO A 410 35.74 -21.64 -8.97
CA PRO A 410 36.76 -21.11 -9.89
C PRO A 410 36.45 -21.38 -11.37
N ALA A 411 36.00 -22.58 -11.72
CA ALA A 411 35.65 -22.93 -13.09
C ALA A 411 34.44 -22.15 -13.66
N THR A 412 33.47 -21.78 -12.82
CA THR A 412 32.33 -20.93 -13.21
C THR A 412 32.77 -19.47 -13.33
N LEU A 413 33.64 -19.01 -12.44
CA LEU A 413 34.20 -17.66 -12.45
C LEU A 413 35.14 -17.43 -13.65
N GLU A 414 35.96 -18.43 -13.99
CA GLU A 414 36.85 -18.42 -15.16
C GLU A 414 36.06 -18.41 -16.48
N ARG A 415 34.99 -19.20 -16.61
CA ARG A 415 34.10 -19.15 -17.78
C ARG A 415 33.39 -17.81 -17.94
N ALA A 416 33.05 -17.14 -16.83
CA ALA A 416 32.53 -15.78 -16.87
C ALA A 416 33.58 -14.78 -17.36
N ARG A 417 34.83 -14.88 -16.86
CA ARG A 417 35.97 -14.06 -17.31
C ARG A 417 36.34 -14.29 -18.78
N GLY A 418 36.19 -15.51 -19.29
CA GLY A 418 36.49 -15.86 -20.70
C GLY A 418 35.53 -15.22 -21.71
N LYS A 419 34.25 -15.04 -21.36
CA LYS A 419 33.27 -14.34 -22.21
C LYS A 419 33.51 -12.83 -22.29
N ASP A 420 34.08 -12.24 -21.24
CA ASP A 420 34.54 -10.85 -21.29
C ASP A 420 35.73 -10.67 -22.25
N GLY A 421 36.44 -11.75 -22.62
CA GLY A 421 37.53 -11.78 -23.58
C GLY A 421 37.11 -11.74 -25.06
N GLU A 422 36.06 -12.46 -25.44
CA GLU A 422 35.54 -12.45 -26.83
C GLU A 422 34.62 -11.27 -27.13
N THR A 423 34.04 -10.64 -26.10
CA THR A 423 33.21 -9.42 -26.24
C THR A 423 34.04 -8.12 -26.22
N ARG A 424 35.38 -8.20 -26.07
CA ARG A 424 36.34 -7.07 -26.08
C ARG A 424 36.74 -6.60 -27.48
N LYS A 425 35.79 -6.57 -28.41
CA LYS A 425 35.80 -5.67 -29.58
C LYS A 425 34.64 -4.68 -29.53
N VAL A 426 34.44 -4.04 -28.37
CA VAL A 426 33.75 -2.75 -28.31
C VAL A 426 34.70 -1.80 -27.59
N GLY A 427 35.16 -0.80 -28.34
CA GLY A 427 36.35 -0.03 -28.05
C GLY A 427 36.37 0.63 -26.68
N THR A 428 37.58 0.69 -26.13
CA THR A 428 38.01 1.67 -25.14
C THR A 428 37.63 3.08 -25.60
N LYS A 429 36.59 3.64 -24.99
CA LYS A 429 36.48 5.09 -24.79
C LYS A 429 36.09 5.37 -23.35
N ALA A 430 36.87 6.28 -22.79
CA ALA A 430 36.75 7.17 -21.63
C ALA A 430 35.49 7.15 -20.75
N ARG A 431 35.66 7.75 -19.56
CA ARG A 431 34.65 8.27 -18.61
C ARG A 431 33.24 8.43 -19.21
N PRO A 432 32.17 8.09 -18.47
CA PRO A 432 30.81 8.01 -19.02
C PRO A 432 30.43 9.30 -19.75
N GLU A 433 30.49 9.26 -21.08
CA GLU A 433 29.90 10.27 -21.93
C GLU A 433 28.38 10.19 -21.76
N VAL A 434 27.75 11.34 -21.53
CA VAL A 434 26.31 11.57 -21.56
C VAL A 434 25.76 10.91 -22.83
N ARG A 435 25.03 9.79 -22.69
CA ARG A 435 24.38 9.15 -23.84
C ARG A 435 23.27 10.05 -24.35
N GLU A 436 23.27 10.32 -25.65
CA GLU A 436 22.24 11.13 -26.30
C GLU A 436 20.83 10.58 -26.03
N ARG A 437 19.96 11.47 -25.54
CA ARG A 437 18.52 11.24 -25.38
C ARG A 437 17.91 10.81 -26.71
N SER A 438 16.87 9.96 -26.69
CA SER A 438 16.13 9.66 -27.92
C SER A 438 15.52 10.94 -28.49
N GLU A 439 15.11 10.94 -29.76
CA GLU A 439 14.47 12.12 -30.36
C GLU A 439 13.24 12.57 -29.54
N GLY A 440 12.44 11.62 -29.05
CA GLY A 440 11.30 11.88 -28.17
C GLY A 440 11.71 12.45 -26.81
N GLY A 441 12.72 11.84 -26.16
CA GLY A 441 13.26 12.32 -24.88
C GLY A 441 13.88 13.71 -24.98
N ARG A 442 14.57 14.00 -26.08
CA ARG A 442 15.08 15.35 -26.41
C ARG A 442 13.94 16.34 -26.56
N ALA A 443 12.89 15.97 -27.29
CA ALA A 443 11.73 16.82 -27.47
C ALA A 443 11.03 17.12 -26.13
N PHE A 444 10.86 16.10 -25.28
CA PHE A 444 10.29 16.24 -23.95
C PHE A 444 11.16 17.12 -23.03
N ALA A 445 12.46 16.86 -22.95
CA ALA A 445 13.44 17.68 -22.22
C ALA A 445 13.43 19.15 -22.64
N ASN A 446 13.53 19.39 -23.96
CA ASN A 446 13.48 20.73 -24.53
C ASN A 446 12.17 21.43 -24.17
N ARG A 447 11.06 20.70 -24.15
CA ARG A 447 9.76 21.27 -23.78
C ARG A 447 9.67 21.59 -22.29
N LEU A 448 10.13 20.68 -21.43
CA LEU A 448 10.19 20.87 -19.98
C LEU A 448 11.05 22.10 -19.63
N SER A 449 12.25 22.21 -20.22
CA SER A 449 13.15 23.36 -20.05
C SER A 449 12.55 24.66 -20.56
N LYS A 450 11.86 24.65 -21.72
CA LYS A 450 11.15 25.83 -22.24
C LYS A 450 10.04 26.28 -21.30
N ASN A 451 9.26 25.35 -20.74
CA ASN A 451 8.21 25.67 -19.79
C ASN A 451 8.79 26.25 -18.49
N ALA A 452 9.85 25.64 -17.94
CA ALA A 452 10.54 26.16 -16.75
C ALA A 452 11.06 27.60 -16.98
N LYS A 453 11.70 27.85 -18.13
CA LYS A 453 12.19 29.19 -18.50
C LYS A 453 11.04 30.21 -18.63
N LYS A 454 9.91 29.81 -19.23
CA LYS A 454 8.72 30.66 -19.39
C LYS A 454 8.12 31.02 -18.02
N LEU A 455 8.00 30.05 -17.12
CA LEU A 455 7.42 30.24 -15.78
C LEU A 455 8.36 31.00 -14.83
N ARG A 456 9.69 30.93 -15.03
CA ARG A 456 10.69 31.56 -14.15
C ARG A 456 10.45 33.04 -13.88
N LYS A 457 10.09 33.83 -14.90
CA LYS A 457 9.80 35.27 -14.72
C LYS A 457 8.54 35.49 -13.88
N TRP A 458 7.52 34.65 -14.08
CA TRP A 458 6.27 34.73 -13.34
C TRP A 458 6.43 34.31 -11.89
N LEU A 459 7.08 33.17 -11.61
CA LEU A 459 7.34 32.67 -10.26
C LEU A 459 8.14 33.68 -9.43
N ARG A 460 9.12 34.37 -10.02
CA ARG A 460 9.84 35.46 -9.32
C ARG A 460 8.97 36.65 -8.95
N ALA A 461 7.92 36.92 -9.73
CA ALA A 461 6.97 37.98 -9.44
C ALA A 461 5.84 37.52 -8.50
N HIS A 462 5.73 36.22 -8.25
CA HIS A 462 4.69 35.60 -7.43
C HIS A 462 5.34 34.64 -6.41
N PRO A 463 6.15 35.18 -5.47
CA PRO A 463 6.85 34.37 -4.46
C PRO A 463 5.90 33.56 -3.57
N GLU A 464 4.61 33.92 -3.52
CA GLU A 464 3.54 33.18 -2.86
C GLU A 464 3.22 31.81 -3.49
N VAL A 465 3.74 31.52 -4.70
CA VAL A 465 3.49 30.27 -5.43
C VAL A 465 4.68 29.32 -5.26
N SER A 466 4.57 28.39 -4.30
CA SER A 466 5.60 27.36 -4.07
C SER A 466 5.33 26.04 -4.80
N CYS A 467 4.08 25.83 -5.24
CA CYS A 467 3.62 24.62 -5.91
C CYS A 467 2.97 24.98 -7.24
N TYR A 468 3.38 24.37 -8.36
CA TYR A 468 2.90 24.74 -9.70
C TYR A 468 3.01 23.62 -10.74
N ARG A 469 2.20 23.72 -11.80
CA ARG A 469 2.26 22.83 -12.96
C ARG A 469 3.40 23.24 -13.90
N LEU A 470 4.37 22.36 -14.11
CA LEU A 470 5.48 22.61 -15.03
C LEU A 470 5.19 22.10 -16.45
N TYR A 471 4.47 20.99 -16.57
CA TYR A 471 4.19 20.34 -17.86
C TYR A 471 2.80 19.72 -17.84
N ASP A 472 2.01 19.86 -18.91
CA ASP A 472 0.66 19.28 -18.99
C ASP A 472 0.36 18.75 -20.40
N ALA A 473 0.85 17.53 -20.67
CA ALA A 473 0.69 16.81 -21.93
C ALA A 473 0.98 17.72 -23.15
N ASP A 474 2.10 18.44 -23.09
CA ASP A 474 2.54 19.34 -24.16
C ASP A 474 2.89 18.60 -25.45
N ILE A 475 3.24 17.33 -25.34
CA ILE A 475 3.58 16.44 -26.44
C ILE A 475 2.64 15.24 -26.36
N PRO A 476 1.85 14.92 -27.40
CA PRO A 476 0.87 13.82 -27.38
C PRO A 476 1.47 12.48 -26.95
N GLU A 477 2.71 12.20 -27.37
CA GLU A 477 3.44 10.98 -27.05
C GLU A 477 3.83 10.89 -25.57
N TYR A 478 4.00 12.03 -24.90
CA TYR A 478 4.36 12.16 -23.49
C TYR A 478 3.16 12.73 -22.72
N ALA A 479 2.11 11.93 -22.63
CA ALA A 479 0.86 12.30 -21.97
C ALA A 479 0.98 12.28 -20.43
N PHE A 480 1.85 13.14 -19.89
CA PHE A 480 2.07 13.33 -18.46
C PHE A 480 1.63 14.71 -18.01
N ALA A 481 1.34 14.85 -16.73
CA ALA A 481 1.23 16.12 -16.05
C ALA A 481 2.29 16.14 -14.94
N VAL A 482 3.15 17.16 -14.92
CA VAL A 482 4.27 17.29 -13.95
C VAL A 482 3.99 18.51 -13.08
N ASP A 483 3.70 18.28 -11.81
CA ASP A 483 3.58 19.31 -10.77
C ASP A 483 4.84 19.35 -9.93
N LEU A 484 5.28 20.55 -9.56
CA LEU A 484 6.35 20.75 -8.60
C LEU A 484 5.76 21.24 -7.28
N TYR A 485 6.24 20.68 -6.17
CA TYR A 485 5.87 21.05 -4.81
C TYR A 485 7.15 21.37 -4.04
N THR A 486 7.23 22.57 -3.45
CA THR A 486 8.37 22.95 -2.61
C THR A 486 8.04 22.70 -1.15
N ASP A 487 8.82 21.84 -0.49
CA ASP A 487 8.73 21.60 0.94
C ASP A 487 9.10 22.88 1.70
N ASP A 488 8.17 23.41 2.48
CA ASP A 488 8.33 24.65 3.26
C ASP A 488 9.36 24.50 4.40
N GLY A 489 9.54 23.29 4.92
CA GLY A 489 10.50 22.99 5.98
C GLY A 489 11.93 22.82 5.47
N THR A 490 12.12 22.14 4.33
CA THR A 490 13.47 21.85 3.81
C THR A 490 13.90 22.69 2.61
N GLY A 491 12.98 23.44 1.99
CA GLY A 491 13.19 24.10 0.69
C GLY A 491 13.35 23.12 -0.48
N GLY A 492 13.06 21.84 -0.26
CA GLY A 492 13.27 20.78 -1.24
C GLY A 492 12.16 20.70 -2.26
N ILE A 493 12.50 20.55 -3.55
CA ILE A 493 11.49 20.42 -4.61
C ILE A 493 11.16 18.94 -4.83
N HIS A 494 9.87 18.63 -4.87
CA HIS A 494 9.31 17.34 -5.24
C HIS A 494 8.57 17.45 -6.57
N ALA A 495 8.77 16.50 -7.47
CA ALA A 495 8.00 16.37 -8.71
C ALA A 495 6.92 15.30 -8.56
N HIS A 496 5.66 15.67 -8.73
CA HIS A 496 4.53 14.76 -8.85
C HIS A 496 4.17 14.59 -10.32
N VAL A 497 4.40 13.39 -10.85
CA VAL A 497 4.22 13.01 -12.25
C VAL A 497 2.95 12.17 -12.36
N GLN A 498 1.92 12.70 -13.00
CA GLN A 498 0.68 11.98 -13.26
C GLN A 498 0.62 11.54 -14.73
N GLU A 499 0.49 10.25 -14.97
CA GLU A 499 0.33 9.70 -16.33
C GLU A 499 -1.16 9.66 -16.72
N TYR A 500 -1.48 10.26 -17.87
CA TYR A 500 -2.79 10.11 -18.49
C TYR A 500 -2.91 8.75 -19.18
N ALA A 501 -4.11 8.17 -19.22
CA ALA A 501 -4.34 6.91 -19.92
C ALA A 501 -3.93 7.03 -21.39
N ALA A 502 -3.01 6.18 -21.83
CA ALA A 502 -2.64 6.07 -23.23
C ALA A 502 -3.87 5.64 -24.06
N PRO A 503 -4.03 6.12 -25.30
CA PRO A 503 -5.04 5.59 -26.21
C PRO A 503 -4.90 4.07 -26.33
N ASN A 504 -6.03 3.36 -26.48
CA ASN A 504 -6.05 1.89 -26.64
C ASN A 504 -5.26 1.38 -27.88
N THR A 505 -4.79 2.29 -28.74
CA THR A 505 -3.98 2.04 -29.94
C THR A 505 -2.47 2.05 -29.70
N VAL A 506 -2.00 2.43 -28.51
CA VAL A 506 -0.56 2.46 -28.17
C VAL A 506 -0.17 1.17 -27.48
N ASP A 507 0.87 0.50 -28.01
CA ASP A 507 1.45 -0.69 -27.38
C ASP A 507 1.95 -0.39 -25.96
N GLU A 508 1.62 -1.27 -25.01
CA GLU A 508 1.91 -1.08 -23.59
C GLU A 508 3.42 -0.95 -23.32
N LYS A 509 4.28 -1.62 -24.10
CA LYS A 509 5.74 -1.51 -23.97
C LYS A 509 6.23 -0.15 -24.43
N VAL A 510 5.62 0.44 -25.46
CA VAL A 510 5.96 1.78 -25.95
C VAL A 510 5.58 2.84 -24.92
N ALA A 511 4.38 2.75 -24.33
CA ALA A 511 3.94 3.65 -23.26
C ALA A 511 4.90 3.58 -22.06
N ARG A 512 5.30 2.37 -21.66
CA ARG A 512 6.26 2.12 -20.58
C ARG A 512 7.66 2.67 -20.87
N SER A 513 8.15 2.52 -22.11
CA SER A 513 9.44 3.08 -22.53
C SER A 513 9.44 4.61 -22.46
N ARG A 514 8.37 5.26 -22.97
CA ARG A 514 8.22 6.72 -22.92
C ARG A 514 8.11 7.24 -21.49
N ARG A 515 7.46 6.49 -20.61
CA ARG A 515 7.40 6.81 -19.17
C ARG A 515 8.77 6.78 -18.52
N GLY A 516 9.55 5.72 -18.73
CA GLY A 516 10.91 5.62 -18.19
C GLY A 516 11.77 6.79 -18.63
N GLU A 517 11.70 7.14 -19.91
CA GLU A 517 12.43 8.29 -20.46
C GLU A 517 11.94 9.64 -19.90
N ALA A 518 10.63 9.82 -19.70
CA ALA A 518 10.08 11.03 -19.10
C ALA A 518 10.58 11.22 -17.66
N LEU A 519 10.59 10.15 -16.86
CA LEU A 519 11.09 10.19 -15.48
C LEU A 519 12.59 10.49 -15.43
N ALA A 520 13.38 9.92 -16.35
CA ALA A 520 14.81 10.21 -16.50
C ALA A 520 15.04 11.71 -16.74
N VAL A 521 14.34 12.25 -17.74
CA VAL A 521 14.43 13.66 -18.10
C VAL A 521 14.01 14.56 -16.96
N ILE A 522 12.93 14.23 -16.24
CA ILE A 522 12.47 15.03 -15.08
C ILE A 522 13.54 15.05 -13.98
N ARG A 523 14.18 13.91 -13.68
CA ARG A 523 15.24 13.83 -12.67
C ARG A 523 16.46 14.64 -13.08
N GLU A 524 16.95 14.42 -14.30
CA GLU A 524 18.15 15.07 -14.81
C GLU A 524 17.97 16.58 -15.00
N ASP A 525 16.92 17.02 -15.71
CA ASP A 525 16.76 18.42 -16.10
C ASP A 525 16.25 19.31 -14.96
N LEU A 526 15.63 18.72 -13.94
CA LEU A 526 15.22 19.45 -12.72
C LEU A 526 16.18 19.24 -11.55
N ASP A 527 17.25 18.48 -11.74
CA ASP A 527 18.23 18.14 -10.70
C ASP A 527 17.58 17.57 -9.43
N LEU A 528 16.67 16.61 -9.61
CA LEU A 528 15.91 16.01 -8.52
C LEU A 528 16.44 14.62 -8.17
N PRO A 529 16.68 14.33 -6.87
CA PRO A 529 16.99 12.98 -6.44
C PRO A 529 15.77 12.07 -6.62
N ARG A 530 16.03 10.76 -6.73
CA ARG A 530 15.00 9.76 -7.10
C ARG A 530 13.81 9.74 -6.12
N ASP A 531 14.07 9.93 -4.84
CA ASP A 531 13.07 9.95 -3.76
C ASP A 531 12.16 11.19 -3.78
N ARG A 532 12.45 12.16 -4.65
CA ARG A 532 11.64 13.37 -4.86
C ARG A 532 10.86 13.37 -6.18
N VAL A 533 10.82 12.25 -6.91
CA VAL A 533 9.99 12.10 -8.11
C VAL A 533 8.93 11.03 -7.87
N HIS A 534 7.68 11.47 -7.73
CA HIS A 534 6.52 10.65 -7.36
C HIS A 534 5.63 10.40 -8.58
N LEU A 535 5.50 9.16 -9.01
CA LEU A 535 4.67 8.78 -10.16
C LEU A 535 3.30 8.26 -9.71
N LYS A 536 2.21 8.81 -10.27
CA LYS A 536 0.84 8.27 -10.13
C LYS A 536 0.23 7.90 -11.48
N HIS A 537 -0.39 6.72 -11.53
CA HIS A 537 -1.19 6.27 -12.68
C HIS A 537 -2.66 6.64 -12.49
N ARG A 538 -3.25 7.32 -13.48
CA ARG A 538 -4.68 7.66 -13.44
C ARG A 538 -5.52 6.52 -14.04
N GLN A 539 -5.85 5.50 -13.24
CA GLN A 539 -6.92 4.56 -13.60
C GLN A 539 -8.29 5.17 -13.27
N ARG A 540 -9.26 5.06 -14.19
CA ARG A 540 -10.67 5.44 -13.90
C ARG A 540 -11.25 4.42 -12.92
N GLN A 541 -11.24 4.74 -11.63
CA GLN A 541 -11.90 3.92 -10.62
C GLN A 541 -13.39 4.30 -10.51
N LYS A 542 -14.27 3.30 -10.34
CA LYS A 542 -15.70 3.47 -10.08
C LYS A 542 -15.99 3.18 -8.60
N GLY A 543 -16.73 4.05 -7.91
CA GLY A 543 -17.27 3.79 -6.56
C GLY A 543 -16.39 4.24 -5.38
N ARG A 544 -16.56 3.61 -4.21
CA ARG A 544 -15.99 4.01 -2.90
C ARG A 544 -14.44 4.10 -2.84
N ALA A 545 -13.74 3.47 -3.79
CA ALA A 545 -12.27 3.46 -3.87
C ALA A 545 -11.65 4.86 -4.07
N GLN A 546 -12.44 5.88 -4.43
CA GLN A 546 -11.98 7.25 -4.62
C GLN A 546 -11.51 7.94 -3.31
N TYR A 547 -12.01 7.50 -2.14
CA TYR A 547 -11.80 8.18 -0.85
C TYR A 547 -10.98 7.36 0.16
N GLU A 548 -10.50 6.19 -0.25
CA GLU A 548 -9.67 5.31 0.57
C GLU A 548 -8.18 5.57 0.28
N ARG A 549 -7.37 5.43 1.33
CA ARG A 549 -5.92 5.52 1.24
C ARG A 549 -5.41 4.39 0.33
N MET A 550 -4.72 4.73 -0.75
CA MET A 550 -4.22 3.81 -1.77
C MET A 550 -2.78 3.32 -1.51
N GLY A 551 -2.03 3.97 -0.61
CA GLY A 551 -0.66 3.63 -0.25
C GLY A 551 -0.37 3.80 1.25
N GLU A 552 0.68 3.16 1.75
CA GLU A 552 1.05 3.16 3.19
C GLU A 552 2.36 3.90 3.47
N SER A 553 2.86 4.76 2.56
CA SER A 553 4.19 5.37 2.71
C SER A 553 4.26 6.37 3.88
N GLY A 554 3.14 7.04 4.19
CA GLY A 554 3.06 8.01 5.27
C GLY A 554 3.81 9.31 4.98
N SER A 555 4.29 9.52 3.76
CA SER A 555 5.12 10.67 3.37
C SER A 555 4.27 11.94 3.18
N THR A 556 3.85 12.55 4.28
CA THR A 556 3.25 13.90 4.28
C THR A 556 4.32 14.95 4.54
N PHE A 557 4.30 16.04 3.77
CA PHE A 557 5.13 17.22 4.02
C PHE A 557 4.32 18.51 3.86
N CYS A 558 4.88 19.61 4.36
CA CYS A 558 4.23 20.91 4.37
C CYS A 558 4.65 21.73 3.15
N VAL A 559 3.71 22.45 2.54
CA VAL A 559 3.97 23.43 1.48
C VAL A 559 3.37 24.78 1.86
N ALA A 560 3.93 25.87 1.34
CA ALA A 560 3.41 27.21 1.53
C ALA A 560 2.59 27.68 0.32
N GLU A 561 1.44 28.30 0.54
CA GLU A 561 0.67 28.98 -0.51
C GLU A 561 0.19 30.32 0.05
N GLY A 562 0.82 31.42 -0.39
CA GLY A 562 0.63 32.72 0.27
C GLY A 562 0.92 32.63 1.77
N PRO A 563 0.02 33.12 2.64
CA PRO A 563 0.22 33.03 4.08
C PRO A 563 -0.11 31.65 4.66
N ALA A 564 -0.69 30.73 3.87
CA ALA A 564 -1.13 29.43 4.37
C ALA A 564 -0.01 28.38 4.27
N ARG A 565 0.11 27.57 5.32
CA ARG A 565 0.88 26.33 5.33
C ARG A 565 -0.08 25.14 5.23
N LEU A 566 0.17 24.22 4.30
CA LEU A 566 -0.75 23.11 3.99
C LEU A 566 -0.01 21.78 3.91
N TRP A 567 -0.60 20.73 4.49
CA TRP A 567 -0.09 19.37 4.34
C TRP A 567 -0.47 18.80 2.97
N VAL A 568 0.51 18.22 2.27
CA VAL A 568 0.33 17.46 1.03
C VAL A 568 0.82 16.03 1.20
N ASN A 569 0.32 15.13 0.35
CA ASN A 569 0.79 13.75 0.23
C ASN A 569 0.82 13.34 -1.24
N LEU A 570 2.00 13.09 -1.78
CA LEU A 570 2.18 12.84 -3.20
C LEU A 570 2.04 11.36 -3.61
N GLU A 571 1.71 10.46 -2.68
CA GLU A 571 1.78 9.00 -2.90
C GLU A 571 0.51 8.24 -2.46
N ASP A 572 0.03 8.48 -1.25
CA ASP A 572 -0.92 7.62 -0.55
C ASP A 572 -2.39 7.82 -0.92
N TYR A 573 -2.74 8.95 -1.53
CA TYR A 573 -4.14 9.29 -1.88
C TYR A 573 -4.29 9.45 -3.38
N LEU A 574 -5.52 9.43 -3.90
CA LEU A 574 -5.78 9.70 -5.32
C LEU A 574 -5.24 11.09 -5.72
N ASP A 575 -5.60 12.11 -4.93
CA ASP A 575 -5.15 13.49 -5.08
C ASP A 575 -4.03 13.83 -4.09
N THR A 576 -3.41 15.01 -4.22
CA THR A 576 -2.21 15.39 -3.43
C THR A 576 -2.53 16.07 -2.10
N GLY A 577 -3.81 16.30 -1.80
CA GLY A 577 -4.24 17.17 -0.69
C GLY A 577 -4.44 18.64 -1.09
N LEU A 578 -4.02 19.05 -2.29
CA LEU A 578 -4.10 20.44 -2.76
C LEU A 578 -4.35 20.55 -4.26
N PHE A 579 -5.46 21.17 -4.67
CA PHE A 579 -5.75 21.44 -6.09
C PHE A 579 -5.08 22.74 -6.54
N LEU A 580 -4.02 22.63 -7.34
CA LEU A 580 -3.19 23.75 -7.77
C LEU A 580 -3.91 24.72 -8.73
N ASP A 581 -4.86 24.21 -9.52
CA ASP A 581 -5.68 25.02 -10.43
C ASP A 581 -6.61 25.97 -9.69
N HIS A 582 -6.98 25.66 -8.44
CA HIS A 582 -7.88 26.50 -7.64
C HIS A 582 -7.12 27.53 -6.76
N ARG A 583 -5.80 27.68 -6.96
CA ARG A 583 -4.93 28.58 -6.19
C ARG A 583 -5.34 30.06 -6.22
N PRO A 584 -5.70 30.69 -7.36
CA PRO A 584 -6.01 32.12 -7.40
C PRO A 584 -7.11 32.50 -6.41
N LEU A 585 -8.17 31.69 -6.32
CA LEU A 585 -9.23 31.89 -5.35
C LEU A 585 -8.68 31.89 -3.92
N ARG A 586 -7.88 30.88 -3.57
CA ARG A 586 -7.37 30.76 -2.21
C ARG A 586 -6.51 31.95 -1.83
N LEU A 587 -5.67 32.42 -2.75
CA LEU A 587 -4.86 33.63 -2.54
C LEU A 587 -5.74 34.88 -2.36
N GLU A 588 -6.80 35.05 -3.15
CA GLU A 588 -7.77 36.15 -2.98
C GLU A 588 -8.42 36.15 -1.58
N LEU A 589 -8.79 34.97 -1.06
CA LEU A 589 -9.37 34.83 0.28
C LEU A 589 -8.41 35.16 1.42
N SER A 590 -7.11 35.21 1.16
CA SER A 590 -6.08 35.55 2.14
C SER A 590 -5.34 36.85 1.85
N GLY A 591 -5.73 37.58 0.79
CA GLY A 591 -5.12 38.84 0.39
C GLY A 591 -5.54 40.01 1.28
N GLU A 592 -4.96 41.18 1.03
CA GLU A 592 -5.22 42.41 1.78
C GLU A 592 -6.70 42.84 1.72
N ASP A 593 -7.31 42.76 0.53
CA ASP A 593 -8.73 43.06 0.30
C ASP A 593 -9.61 41.79 0.38
N SER A 594 -9.29 40.86 1.28
CA SER A 594 -9.95 39.56 1.35
C SER A 594 -11.49 39.72 1.45
N PRO A 595 -12.26 39.09 0.54
CA PRO A 595 -13.71 39.10 0.63
C PRO A 595 -14.22 38.27 1.82
N ALA A 596 -13.35 37.58 2.57
CA ALA A 596 -13.67 36.85 3.78
C ALA A 596 -13.49 37.68 5.07
N ALA A 597 -12.79 38.82 5.02
CA ALA A 597 -12.46 39.63 6.20
C ALA A 597 -13.71 40.02 7.02
N GLY A 598 -13.72 39.67 8.31
CA GLY A 598 -14.82 39.94 9.24
C GLY A 598 -16.09 39.09 9.02
N LYS A 599 -16.13 38.24 7.99
CA LYS A 599 -17.33 37.52 7.55
C LYS A 599 -17.48 36.13 8.19
N ARG A 600 -18.70 35.60 8.16
CA ARG A 600 -18.99 34.18 8.38
C ARG A 600 -18.93 33.46 7.05
N VAL A 601 -18.00 32.53 6.93
CA VAL A 601 -17.68 31.80 5.71
C VAL A 601 -18.16 30.36 5.82
N LEU A 602 -18.90 29.89 4.82
CA LEU A 602 -19.28 28.49 4.65
C LEU A 602 -18.49 27.89 3.50
N ASN A 603 -17.81 26.77 3.72
CA ASN A 603 -17.10 26.03 2.69
C ASN A 603 -17.72 24.64 2.55
N LEU A 604 -18.36 24.38 1.42
CA LEU A 604 -19.07 23.15 1.11
C LEU A 604 -18.23 22.27 0.21
N PHE A 605 -18.28 20.94 0.43
CA PHE A 605 -17.39 19.98 -0.23
C PHE A 605 -15.93 20.32 0.07
N CYS A 606 -15.64 20.60 1.34
CA CYS A 606 -14.44 21.36 1.69
C CYS A 606 -13.13 20.60 1.48
N TYR A 607 -13.16 19.29 1.26
CA TYR A 607 -11.96 18.47 1.10
C TYR A 607 -11.00 18.67 2.29
N THR A 608 -9.72 18.95 2.05
CA THR A 608 -8.70 19.25 3.07
C THR A 608 -8.79 20.67 3.65
N ALA A 609 -9.87 21.40 3.32
CA ALA A 609 -10.22 22.73 3.80
C ALA A 609 -9.17 23.84 3.54
N ALA A 610 -8.33 23.70 2.51
CA ALA A 610 -7.37 24.73 2.12
C ALA A 610 -8.04 26.11 1.95
N VAL A 611 -9.18 26.17 1.25
CA VAL A 611 -10.01 27.39 1.10
C VAL A 611 -10.38 28.01 2.45
N SER A 612 -10.78 27.21 3.44
CA SER A 612 -11.18 27.71 4.75
C SER A 612 -10.01 28.20 5.59
N VAL A 613 -8.83 27.59 5.43
CA VAL A 613 -7.58 28.08 6.05
C VAL A 613 -7.23 29.46 5.50
N HIS A 614 -7.25 29.63 4.17
CA HIS A 614 -7.00 30.94 3.55
C HIS A 614 -8.02 31.98 3.99
N ALA A 615 -9.32 31.65 4.00
CA ALA A 615 -10.35 32.57 4.47
C ALA A 615 -10.14 32.99 5.94
N ALA A 616 -9.74 32.06 6.81
CA ALA A 616 -9.43 32.37 8.21
C ALA A 616 -8.20 33.28 8.34
N LEU A 617 -7.14 33.02 7.58
CA LEU A 617 -5.94 33.87 7.54
C LEU A 617 -6.22 35.26 6.95
N GLY A 618 -7.16 35.37 6.01
CA GLY A 618 -7.69 36.64 5.49
C GLY A 618 -8.69 37.34 6.43
N GLY A 619 -8.82 36.88 7.67
CA GLY A 619 -9.61 37.56 8.70
C GLY A 619 -11.07 37.13 8.80
N ALA A 620 -11.47 35.97 8.26
CA ALA A 620 -12.81 35.43 8.49
C ALA A 620 -13.10 35.27 9.98
N LYS A 621 -14.19 35.89 10.44
CA LYS A 621 -14.63 35.82 11.84
C LYS A 621 -15.05 34.41 12.22
N HIS A 622 -15.71 33.71 11.28
CA HIS A 622 -16.09 32.32 11.45
C HIS A 622 -15.93 31.53 10.16
N THR A 623 -15.53 30.27 10.26
CA THR A 623 -15.57 29.33 9.13
C THR A 623 -16.36 28.08 9.52
N THR A 624 -17.19 27.58 8.59
CA THR A 624 -17.87 26.29 8.70
C THR A 624 -17.49 25.47 7.48
N SER A 625 -16.75 24.38 7.66
CA SER A 625 -16.26 23.53 6.57
C SER A 625 -16.98 22.18 6.61
N VAL A 626 -17.68 21.83 5.54
CA VAL A 626 -18.57 20.65 5.48
C VAL A 626 -18.05 19.66 4.44
N ASP A 627 -17.82 18.42 4.85
CA ASP A 627 -17.45 17.31 3.97
C ASP A 627 -18.00 15.97 4.49
N LEU A 628 -18.19 14.99 3.61
CA LEU A 628 -18.65 13.66 3.99
C LEU A 628 -17.50 12.79 4.55
N SER A 629 -16.26 13.04 4.10
CA SER A 629 -15.08 12.24 4.38
C SER A 629 -14.46 12.57 5.74
N ARG A 630 -14.44 11.58 6.66
CA ARG A 630 -13.72 11.72 7.95
C ARG A 630 -12.23 11.96 7.70
N THR A 631 -11.63 11.22 6.77
CA THR A 631 -10.22 11.35 6.40
C THR A 631 -9.83 12.76 5.97
N TYR A 632 -10.66 13.42 5.15
CA TYR A 632 -10.39 14.79 4.71
C TYR A 632 -10.64 15.80 5.81
N LEU A 633 -11.62 15.59 6.69
CA LEU A 633 -11.84 16.45 7.85
C LEU A 633 -10.70 16.34 8.89
N ASP A 634 -10.15 15.14 9.09
CA ASP A 634 -8.97 14.96 9.95
C ASP A 634 -7.72 15.61 9.32
N TRP A 635 -7.61 15.61 7.99
CA TRP A 635 -6.60 16.37 7.27
C TRP A 635 -6.81 17.89 7.40
N ALA A 636 -8.05 18.37 7.21
CA ALA A 636 -8.43 19.75 7.40
C ALA A 636 -8.07 20.25 8.80
N ARG A 637 -8.35 19.46 9.84
CA ARG A 637 -7.97 19.79 11.22
C ARG A 637 -6.46 20.03 11.35
N ARG A 638 -5.64 19.19 10.73
CA ARG A 638 -4.17 19.36 10.71
C ARG A 638 -3.76 20.62 9.95
N ASN A 639 -4.42 20.96 8.84
CA ASN A 639 -4.17 22.21 8.12
C ASN A 639 -4.52 23.45 8.95
N PHE A 640 -5.66 23.47 9.67
CA PHE A 640 -5.96 24.55 10.61
C PHE A 640 -4.88 24.67 11.71
N ALA A 641 -4.53 23.54 12.34
CA ALA A 641 -3.53 23.51 13.39
C ALA A 641 -2.14 24.01 12.93
N LEU A 642 -1.74 23.68 11.70
CA LEU A 642 -0.49 24.11 11.08
C LEU A 642 -0.38 25.63 10.93
N ASN A 643 -1.51 26.33 10.92
CA ASN A 643 -1.60 27.80 10.81
C ASN A 643 -1.96 28.47 12.15
N GLY A 644 -1.86 27.76 13.28
CA GLY A 644 -2.21 28.28 14.59
C GLY A 644 -3.71 28.55 14.79
N LEU A 645 -4.56 28.00 13.92
CA LEU A 645 -6.00 28.21 13.96
C LEU A 645 -6.68 27.09 14.75
N THR A 646 -7.51 27.47 15.72
CA THR A 646 -8.28 26.51 16.52
C THR A 646 -9.60 26.17 15.82
N VAL A 647 -9.87 24.88 15.65
CA VAL A 647 -11.08 24.38 15.00
C VAL A 647 -11.80 23.35 15.86
N HIS A 648 -13.12 23.49 16.00
CA HIS A 648 -13.96 22.44 16.60
C HIS A 648 -14.34 21.43 15.53
N GLY A 649 -14.09 20.14 15.79
CA GLY A 649 -14.48 19.08 14.86
C GLY A 649 -15.76 18.35 15.26
N PRO A 650 -16.18 17.36 14.46
CA PRO A 650 -17.26 16.45 14.83
C PRO A 650 -16.79 15.61 16.02
N GLU A 651 -17.45 15.72 17.17
CA GLU A 651 -17.15 14.90 18.35
C GLU A 651 -17.50 13.42 18.07
N GLU A 652 -16.75 12.50 18.69
CA GLU A 652 -17.07 11.08 18.66
C GLU A 652 -18.38 10.83 19.42
N GLY A 653 -19.50 10.74 18.68
CA GLY A 653 -20.81 10.38 19.25
C GLY A 653 -21.99 11.29 18.90
N GLU A 654 -21.79 12.43 18.21
CA GLU A 654 -22.90 13.31 17.81
C GLU A 654 -23.25 13.20 16.32
N GLU A 655 -23.71 12.03 15.86
CA GLU A 655 -24.34 11.92 14.55
C GLU A 655 -25.76 12.52 14.63
N GLY A 656 -25.98 13.69 13.99
CA GLY A 656 -27.32 14.14 13.59
C GLY A 656 -27.94 15.36 14.29
N ARG A 657 -27.25 16.05 15.22
CA ARG A 657 -27.85 17.23 15.88
C ARG A 657 -27.67 18.52 15.06
N SER A 658 -28.78 19.21 14.82
CA SER A 658 -28.79 20.55 14.21
C SER A 658 -28.06 21.54 15.12
N ALA A 659 -27.45 22.58 14.53
CA ALA A 659 -26.88 23.70 15.29
C ALA A 659 -27.91 24.41 16.20
N ASN A 660 -29.20 24.14 16.02
CA ASN A 660 -30.29 24.66 16.85
C ASN A 660 -30.48 23.94 18.20
N ASP A 661 -30.03 22.68 18.34
CA ASP A 661 -30.19 21.88 19.57
C ASP A 661 -29.26 22.31 20.72
N ARG A 662 -28.31 23.22 20.45
CA ARG A 662 -27.31 23.66 21.43
C ARG A 662 -27.73 24.86 22.27
N ARG A 663 -29.03 25.20 22.32
CA ARG A 663 -29.54 26.32 23.15
C ARG A 663 -29.98 25.93 24.57
N GLY A 664 -29.95 24.66 24.94
CA GLY A 664 -30.39 24.19 26.27
C GLY A 664 -29.25 23.62 27.12
N GLY A 665 -28.41 24.46 27.72
CA GLY A 665 -27.37 23.98 28.63
C GLY A 665 -26.47 25.08 29.18
N ARG A 666 -26.95 25.84 30.18
CA ARG A 666 -26.09 26.68 31.02
C ARG A 666 -25.24 25.77 31.90
N ARG A 667 -23.96 25.55 31.55
CA ARG A 667 -22.85 25.22 32.47
C ARG A 667 -21.51 25.41 31.74
N GLY A 668 -20.68 26.34 32.24
CA GLY A 668 -19.26 26.51 31.88
C GLY A 668 -18.99 27.41 30.67
N GLY A 669 -18.34 28.55 30.88
CA GLY A 669 -17.99 29.53 29.84
C GLY A 669 -16.84 29.08 28.93
N THR A 670 -17.08 28.15 28.00
CA THR A 670 -16.17 27.89 26.88
C THR A 670 -16.53 28.79 25.69
N ARG A 671 -15.61 29.68 25.31
CA ARG A 671 -15.71 30.51 24.09
C ARG A 671 -16.03 29.61 22.90
N ARG A 672 -17.17 29.83 22.24
CA ARG A 672 -17.56 29.10 21.01
C ARG A 672 -16.44 29.28 19.98
N ALA A 673 -15.81 28.21 19.53
CA ALA A 673 -14.66 28.31 18.64
C ALA A 673 -15.00 29.03 17.33
N ALA A 674 -14.03 29.79 16.80
CA ALA A 674 -14.21 30.59 15.60
C ALA A 674 -14.44 29.72 14.35
N HIS A 675 -13.81 28.54 14.28
CA HIS A 675 -13.82 27.67 13.11
C HIS A 675 -14.43 26.30 13.44
N GLN A 676 -15.20 25.74 12.51
CA GLN A 676 -15.92 24.47 12.70
C GLN A 676 -15.76 23.54 11.49
N LEU A 677 -15.48 22.26 11.75
CA LEU A 677 -15.58 21.17 10.79
C LEU A 677 -16.88 20.38 11.03
N VAL A 678 -17.59 20.05 9.96
CA VAL A 678 -18.83 19.29 10.01
C VAL A 678 -18.76 18.11 9.08
N ARG A 679 -18.97 16.91 9.63
CA ARG A 679 -19.12 15.69 8.85
C ARG A 679 -20.58 15.49 8.46
N ALA A 680 -20.93 15.75 7.22
CA ALA A 680 -22.29 15.55 6.72
C ALA A 680 -22.31 15.34 5.21
N ASP A 681 -23.39 14.73 4.71
CA ASP A 681 -23.74 14.91 3.31
C ASP A 681 -24.12 16.38 3.08
N VAL A 682 -23.51 17.02 2.08
CA VAL A 682 -23.66 18.47 1.87
C VAL A 682 -25.07 18.84 1.44
N LEU A 683 -25.71 18.04 0.58
CA LEU A 683 -27.05 18.34 0.06
C LEU A 683 -28.08 18.23 1.18
N ASP A 684 -28.02 17.16 1.97
CA ASP A 684 -28.88 16.98 3.13
C ASP A 684 -28.60 18.00 4.23
N TRP A 685 -27.32 18.33 4.44
CA TRP A 685 -26.94 19.34 5.40
C TRP A 685 -27.52 20.70 5.02
N LEU A 686 -27.41 21.11 3.75
CA LEU A 686 -27.99 22.36 3.25
C LEU A 686 -29.50 22.44 3.49
N ARG A 687 -30.23 21.34 3.26
CA ARG A 687 -31.69 21.25 3.49
C ARG A 687 -32.08 21.52 4.95
N ARG A 688 -31.17 21.31 5.91
CA ARG A 688 -31.43 21.36 7.37
C ARG A 688 -31.00 22.67 8.06
N GLN A 689 -30.42 23.65 7.36
CA GLN A 689 -29.80 24.83 7.99
C GLN A 689 -30.77 25.92 8.48
N GLY A 690 -32.08 25.82 8.18
CA GLY A 690 -33.10 26.71 8.75
C GLY A 690 -32.82 28.22 8.58
N SER A 691 -32.75 28.94 9.70
CA SER A 691 -32.55 30.40 9.74
C SER A 691 -31.08 30.84 9.77
N LEU A 692 -30.11 29.91 9.71
CA LEU A 692 -28.69 30.27 9.67
C LEU A 692 -28.36 31.03 8.40
N ARG A 693 -27.45 32.01 8.51
CA ARG A 693 -27.00 32.84 7.39
C ARG A 693 -25.48 32.96 7.40
N TRP A 694 -24.90 33.07 6.20
CA TRP A 694 -23.47 33.28 5.98
C TRP A 694 -23.27 34.46 5.04
N ASP A 695 -22.16 35.15 5.21
CA ASP A 695 -21.86 36.37 4.45
C ASP A 695 -21.01 36.04 3.21
N LEU A 696 -20.32 34.90 3.24
CA LEU A 696 -19.63 34.31 2.09
C LEU A 696 -19.84 32.79 2.09
N ILE A 697 -20.23 32.21 0.95
CA ILE A 697 -20.32 30.76 0.76
C ILE A 697 -19.40 30.37 -0.39
N ILE A 698 -18.57 29.34 -0.20
CA ILE A 698 -17.78 28.70 -1.24
C ILE A 698 -18.38 27.31 -1.49
N CYS A 699 -18.72 27.03 -2.74
CA CYS A 699 -19.27 25.76 -3.16
C CYS A 699 -18.52 25.24 -4.39
N ASP A 700 -17.61 24.29 -4.15
CA ASP A 700 -16.78 23.64 -5.18
C ASP A 700 -17.07 22.13 -5.26
N PRO A 701 -18.27 21.74 -5.74
CA PRO A 701 -18.67 20.34 -5.77
C PRO A 701 -17.88 19.51 -6.79
N PRO A 702 -17.72 18.19 -6.53
CA PRO A 702 -17.22 17.27 -7.56
C PRO A 702 -18.20 17.20 -8.74
N SER A 703 -17.67 16.92 -9.94
CA SER A 703 -18.50 16.75 -11.15
C SER A 703 -19.62 15.71 -11.00
N PHE A 704 -19.32 14.64 -10.26
CA PHE A 704 -20.24 13.56 -9.90
C PHE A 704 -19.91 13.05 -8.50
N SER A 705 -20.92 12.68 -7.72
CA SER A 705 -20.73 11.98 -6.45
C SER A 705 -21.75 10.85 -6.30
N ASN A 706 -21.26 9.65 -5.99
CA ASN A 706 -22.07 8.47 -5.69
C ASN A 706 -21.68 7.95 -4.30
N SER A 707 -22.43 8.30 -3.26
CA SER A 707 -22.22 7.76 -1.91
C SER A 707 -23.46 6.97 -1.50
N LYS A 708 -23.27 5.76 -0.95
CA LYS A 708 -24.34 4.94 -0.32
C LYS A 708 -24.97 5.60 0.92
N ARG A 709 -24.47 6.76 1.36
CA ARG A 709 -25.01 7.60 2.44
C ARG A 709 -25.78 8.82 1.90
N MET A 710 -25.82 8.99 0.58
CA MET A 710 -26.73 9.92 -0.07
C MET A 710 -27.96 9.16 -0.49
N ASP A 711 -29.14 9.71 -0.23
CA ASP A 711 -30.39 9.21 -0.82
C ASP A 711 -30.44 9.48 -2.34
N ASP A 712 -29.67 10.48 -2.83
CA ASP A 712 -29.61 10.91 -4.25
C ASP A 712 -28.16 11.02 -4.77
N SER A 713 -27.88 10.61 -6.01
CA SER A 713 -26.59 10.86 -6.69
C SER A 713 -26.46 12.32 -7.15
N LEU A 714 -25.31 12.96 -6.97
CA LEU A 714 -25.03 14.32 -7.51
C LEU A 714 -24.45 14.26 -8.92
N ASP A 715 -25.07 14.95 -9.89
CA ASP A 715 -24.47 15.37 -11.16
C ASP A 715 -24.52 16.89 -11.23
N ILE A 716 -23.35 17.54 -11.20
CA ILE A 716 -23.32 19.00 -11.11
C ILE A 716 -23.96 19.71 -12.30
N GLN A 717 -24.03 19.11 -13.49
CA GLN A 717 -24.70 19.74 -14.65
C GLN A 717 -26.23 19.67 -14.54
N ARG A 718 -26.75 18.65 -13.86
CA ARG A 718 -28.17 18.46 -13.64
C ARG A 718 -28.64 19.27 -12.42
N ASP A 719 -27.81 19.30 -11.37
CA ASP A 719 -28.23 19.73 -10.04
C ASP A 719 -27.73 21.13 -9.63
N HIS A 720 -26.92 21.82 -10.45
CA HIS A 720 -26.31 23.11 -10.06
C HIS A 720 -27.35 24.18 -9.75
N VAL A 721 -28.48 24.24 -10.47
CA VAL A 721 -29.51 25.27 -10.23
C VAL A 721 -30.08 25.17 -8.82
N GLU A 722 -30.47 23.96 -8.40
CA GLU A 722 -31.00 23.72 -7.06
C GLU A 722 -29.93 24.00 -6.00
N LEU A 723 -28.71 23.50 -6.21
CA LEU A 723 -27.59 23.70 -5.29
C LEU A 723 -27.28 25.19 -5.10
N ILE A 724 -27.14 25.94 -6.20
CA ILE A 724 -26.88 27.38 -6.19
C ILE A 724 -28.01 28.12 -5.47
N ARG A 725 -29.29 27.84 -5.81
CA ARG A 725 -30.44 28.49 -5.15
C ARG A 725 -30.49 28.19 -3.66
N ARG A 726 -30.18 26.96 -3.23
CA ARG A 726 -30.10 26.60 -1.81
C ARG A 726 -28.97 27.36 -1.11
N CYS A 727 -27.78 27.40 -1.68
CA CYS A 727 -26.68 28.21 -1.15
C CYS A 727 -27.07 29.69 -1.08
N ALA A 728 -27.63 30.25 -2.16
CA ALA A 728 -28.11 31.62 -2.20
C ALA A 728 -29.13 31.87 -1.08
N SER A 729 -30.06 30.94 -0.80
CA SER A 729 -31.06 31.03 0.30
C SER A 729 -30.46 31.08 1.72
N LEU A 730 -29.18 30.76 1.87
CA LEU A 730 -28.43 30.87 3.12
C LEU A 730 -27.54 32.13 3.19
N LEU A 731 -27.47 32.94 2.14
CA LEU A 731 -26.76 34.22 2.17
C LEU A 731 -27.45 35.25 3.07
N SER A 732 -26.65 35.98 3.86
CA SER A 732 -27.05 37.23 4.49
C SER A 732 -27.39 38.29 3.43
N PRO A 733 -28.16 39.35 3.77
CA PRO A 733 -28.25 40.53 2.92
C PRO A 733 -26.85 41.06 2.56
N GLY A 734 -26.58 41.26 1.27
CA GLY A 734 -25.26 41.66 0.76
C GLY A 734 -24.18 40.55 0.78
N GLY A 735 -24.55 39.32 1.14
CA GLY A 735 -23.65 38.17 1.06
C GLY A 735 -23.45 37.68 -0.37
N ALA A 736 -22.36 36.93 -0.59
CA ALA A 736 -22.03 36.37 -1.90
C ALA A 736 -21.76 34.85 -1.82
N LEU A 737 -22.15 34.15 -2.88
CA LEU A 737 -21.78 32.77 -3.14
C LEU A 737 -20.69 32.79 -4.22
N LEU A 738 -19.59 32.09 -3.97
CA LEU A 738 -18.66 31.69 -5.00
C LEU A 738 -18.92 30.23 -5.34
N PHE A 739 -19.46 30.00 -6.54
CA PHE A 739 -19.70 28.67 -7.08
C PHE A 739 -18.61 28.32 -8.08
N SER A 740 -18.06 27.10 -8.01
CA SER A 740 -17.04 26.64 -8.96
C SER A 740 -17.19 25.17 -9.35
N THR A 741 -16.61 24.80 -10.50
CA THR A 741 -16.57 23.41 -10.94
C THR A 741 -15.46 23.15 -11.95
N ASN A 742 -14.93 21.92 -11.92
CA ASN A 742 -13.98 21.40 -12.90
C ASN A 742 -14.62 20.58 -14.05
N LYS A 743 -15.97 20.57 -14.15
CA LYS A 743 -16.66 19.84 -15.23
C LYS A 743 -16.39 20.51 -16.59
N ARG A 744 -15.53 19.88 -17.41
CA ARG A 744 -15.02 20.41 -18.70
C ARG A 744 -16.08 20.92 -19.69
N ARG A 745 -17.27 20.34 -19.68
CA ARG A 745 -18.40 20.70 -20.57
C ARG A 745 -19.56 21.32 -19.80
N PHE A 746 -19.30 21.88 -18.63
CA PHE A 746 -20.32 22.54 -17.83
C PHE A 746 -20.88 23.75 -18.58
N ARG A 747 -22.19 23.87 -18.55
CA ARG A 747 -22.94 25.05 -18.97
C ARG A 747 -23.79 25.49 -17.80
N LEU A 748 -23.61 26.74 -17.37
CA LEU A 748 -24.47 27.34 -16.38
C LEU A 748 -25.87 27.53 -17.01
N ASP A 749 -26.91 27.33 -16.20
CA ASP A 749 -28.30 27.51 -16.62
C ASP A 749 -28.76 28.88 -16.12
N ASP A 750 -28.56 29.91 -16.94
CA ASP A 750 -28.86 31.29 -16.58
C ASP A 750 -30.37 31.49 -16.38
N ASP A 751 -31.22 30.86 -17.20
CA ASP A 751 -32.68 30.91 -17.08
C ASP A 751 -33.15 30.28 -15.75
N GLY A 752 -32.54 29.17 -15.34
CA GLY A 752 -32.77 28.53 -14.06
C GLY A 752 -32.33 29.38 -12.86
N LEU A 753 -31.44 30.36 -13.06
CA LEU A 753 -30.92 31.25 -12.02
C LEU A 753 -31.54 32.66 -12.02
N ASN A 754 -32.62 32.85 -12.78
CA ASN A 754 -33.39 34.09 -12.80
C ASN A 754 -33.68 34.63 -11.39
N GLY A 755 -33.38 35.92 -11.19
CA GLY A 755 -33.50 36.60 -9.90
C GLY A 755 -32.24 36.55 -9.03
N LEU A 756 -31.13 36.00 -9.52
CA LEU A 756 -29.81 36.11 -8.92
C LEU A 756 -28.88 36.91 -9.85
N SER A 757 -28.00 37.72 -9.29
CA SER A 757 -26.88 38.30 -10.05
C SER A 757 -25.79 37.23 -10.19
N VAL A 758 -25.32 36.98 -11.42
CA VAL A 758 -24.29 35.98 -11.71
C VAL A 758 -23.18 36.60 -12.55
N GLU A 759 -21.99 36.67 -11.98
CA GLU A 759 -20.81 37.27 -12.60
C GLU A 759 -19.68 36.24 -12.69
N PRO A 760 -19.08 36.00 -13.88
CA PRO A 760 -17.92 35.12 -14.00
C PRO A 760 -16.73 35.63 -13.18
N HIS A 761 -16.03 34.72 -12.50
CA HIS A 761 -14.81 35.05 -11.78
C HIS A 761 -13.64 35.26 -12.76
N ALA A 762 -13.13 36.49 -12.83
CA ALA A 762 -12.15 36.92 -13.83
C ALA A 762 -10.81 36.15 -13.83
N HIS A 763 -10.38 35.61 -12.67
CA HIS A 763 -9.05 35.00 -12.50
C HIS A 763 -9.12 33.53 -12.02
N SER A 764 -10.07 32.75 -12.52
CA SER A 764 -10.32 31.38 -12.01
C SER A 764 -9.28 30.34 -12.41
N VAL A 765 -8.37 30.65 -13.35
CA VAL A 765 -7.33 29.73 -13.84
C VAL A 765 -5.95 30.39 -13.71
N PRO A 766 -4.98 29.78 -13.00
CA PRO A 766 -3.65 30.35 -12.83
C PRO A 766 -2.78 30.16 -14.08
N ARG A 767 -1.71 30.95 -14.16
CA ARG A 767 -0.80 30.99 -15.32
C ARG A 767 -0.22 29.62 -15.71
N ASP A 768 0.09 28.79 -14.72
CA ASP A 768 0.62 27.44 -14.91
C ASP A 768 -0.40 26.44 -15.51
N PHE A 769 -1.66 26.85 -15.67
CA PHE A 769 -2.76 26.06 -16.25
C PHE A 769 -3.39 26.67 -17.52
N GLU A 770 -2.84 27.76 -18.08
CA GLU A 770 -3.38 28.52 -19.22
C GLU A 770 -3.70 27.68 -20.46
N ARG A 771 -2.99 26.56 -20.69
CA ARG A 771 -3.23 25.68 -21.86
C ARG A 771 -4.61 25.01 -21.83
N ARG A 772 -5.27 24.98 -20.67
CA ARG A 772 -6.61 24.41 -20.49
C ARG A 772 -7.53 25.43 -19.82
N ALA A 773 -7.92 26.46 -20.59
CA ALA A 773 -8.78 27.55 -20.11
C ALA A 773 -10.13 27.12 -19.49
N LYS A 774 -10.60 25.88 -19.72
CA LYS A 774 -11.82 25.30 -19.11
C LYS A 774 -11.53 24.20 -18.09
N ILE A 775 -10.35 24.20 -17.47
CA ILE A 775 -10.00 23.21 -16.44
C ILE A 775 -10.83 23.43 -15.16
N HIS A 776 -11.15 24.69 -14.88
CA HIS A 776 -11.91 25.13 -13.73
C HIS A 776 -12.67 26.40 -14.11
N GLN A 777 -13.92 26.52 -13.68
CA GLN A 777 -14.78 27.67 -13.92
C GLN A 777 -15.40 28.11 -12.59
N ALA A 778 -15.53 29.41 -12.36
CA ALA A 778 -16.10 29.96 -11.14
C ALA A 778 -16.95 31.22 -11.41
N TRP A 779 -17.94 31.46 -10.55
CA TRP A 779 -18.88 32.57 -10.63
C TRP A 779 -19.17 33.14 -9.25
N TRP A 780 -19.20 34.47 -9.16
CA TRP A 780 -19.79 35.20 -8.05
C TRP A 780 -21.30 35.29 -8.25
N ILE A 781 -22.05 34.94 -7.21
CA ILE A 781 -23.51 34.86 -7.23
C ILE A 781 -24.09 35.60 -6.02
N GLN A 782 -25.03 36.50 -6.27
CA GLN A 782 -25.69 37.32 -5.25
C GLN A 782 -27.22 37.30 -5.43
N ARG A 783 -27.96 37.63 -4.37
CA ARG A 783 -29.43 37.75 -4.41
C ARG A 783 -29.91 39.09 -4.94
#